data_AF-A0A4Z2H7V5-F1
#
_entry.id   AF-A0A4Z2H7V5-F1
#
_cell.length_a   1.000
_cell.length_b   1.000
_cell.length_c   1.000
_cell.angle_alpha   90.00
_cell.angle_beta   90.00
_cell.angle_gamma   90.00
#
_symmetry.space_group_name_H-M   'P 1'
#
loop_
_entity.id
_entity.type
_entity.pdbx_description
1 polymer ?
#
loop_
_entity_poly.entity_id
_entity_poly.type
_entity_poly.pdbx_seq_one_letter_code
_entity_poly.pdbx_strand_id
1 'polypeptide(L)'
;MQKVGGGRKKTVSFSSMPSEKKVSSAADCLAFMQGGCELKKIRPNSRVYCRFYTLDGDLSCLRWEPSKKDAERARLDVSSVREVRTGKSTETFRHNGPLAEHLAEEAAFSVIHGDDYQSLDLVALSADVANIWVTGLRYLLAHPSVVGGAGGGAGGLGEGGGLAGDGSPGGKMRSEWLAAEFAQVDEDGYGIVKEDVAVATICKLCPGIKEAKVRLRFKEIQRSKEKLTSHVTREEFHEAFCELCTRPDVYFLLVQLSKDRECLDPQDLRLFLETEQGLSLATTEGCWELLRRWEPSAQGKERGLLGLDGFARYLQSPECQLLDPEHLGICQDMTMPLAHYYISTSYRSYLLDDQIHGRADLGGLIKALQFGCRCMELGVTDGPEGEPLLGVDYGPDNARHNHHHHHHHHAPVTIRSALEVVNKYAFLTSPYPLLVYLCQRCSPGQQRTMAQHLKKVFGSRLYTPEAVPVGPGGRATALPSPEQLKGRILIVGKKLPPEQDGSDGEVSEEDEEIGGGGPLAGRRMTIPGEEELGVVLVVPPPSQSRKLRLHKELSDLVAIARTGSRSFYAQRAGHSQSQPSSPSSPCTPLPSESPYWTLCSLGEGEGGRLTTESPEDLVMFTKRTLTRVRPSSVRLDSSNPNPQGYWKGGVQLVALNQQTPGAMLDLHRGRFSQNGGCGYVLRPAVMRDEVSYFSAHTQGRVPGVPAQTLRIKVKASRRRSRFPHI
;
A
#
# COMPACT_ATOMS: atom_id res chain seq x y z
N MET A 1 -20.42 -53.39 3.10
CA MET A 1 -20.36 -52.62 4.36
C MET A 1 -19.92 -51.20 4.03
N GLN A 2 -20.88 -50.27 3.96
CA GLN A 2 -20.63 -48.82 3.88
C GLN A 2 -20.11 -48.32 5.23
N LYS A 3 -19.08 -47.46 5.22
CA LYS A 3 -18.85 -46.49 6.30
C LYS A 3 -18.69 -45.11 5.69
N VAL A 4 -19.80 -44.37 5.74
CA VAL A 4 -19.88 -42.95 5.41
C VAL A 4 -19.26 -42.16 6.56
N GLY A 5 -18.09 -41.57 6.34
CA GLY A 5 -17.47 -40.61 7.25
C GLY A 5 -18.08 -39.23 7.05
N GLY A 6 -19.15 -38.93 7.78
CA GLY A 6 -19.75 -37.59 7.82
C GLY A 6 -18.79 -36.58 8.46
N GLY A 7 -18.11 -35.79 7.63
CA GLY A 7 -17.37 -34.62 8.07
C GLY A 7 -18.33 -33.56 8.61
N ARG A 8 -18.48 -33.48 9.94
CA ARG A 8 -19.12 -32.35 10.61
C ARG A 8 -18.40 -31.06 10.20
N LYS A 9 -19.05 -30.24 9.37
CA LYS A 9 -18.69 -28.82 9.21
C LYS A 9 -18.75 -28.18 10.59
N LYS A 10 -17.59 -27.91 11.19
CA LYS A 10 -17.47 -27.12 12.41
C LYS A 10 -17.92 -25.70 12.08
N THR A 11 -19.20 -25.43 12.28
CA THR A 11 -19.74 -24.08 12.22
C THR A 11 -19.35 -23.39 13.52
N VAL A 12 -18.30 -22.57 13.50
CA VAL A 12 -17.97 -21.69 14.62
C VAL A 12 -18.82 -20.44 14.46
N SER A 13 -19.90 -20.36 15.23
CA SER A 13 -20.72 -19.16 15.38
C SER A 13 -19.93 -18.09 16.13
N PHE A 14 -19.64 -16.97 15.48
CA PHE A 14 -19.11 -15.77 16.13
C PHE A 14 -20.28 -14.93 16.65
N SER A 15 -20.89 -15.38 17.75
CA SER A 15 -21.50 -14.45 18.68
C SER A 15 -20.41 -14.06 19.66
N SER A 16 -20.04 -12.78 19.71
CA SER A 16 -19.37 -12.22 20.89
C SER A 16 -20.15 -12.68 22.13
N MET A 17 -19.45 -13.15 23.17
CA MET A 17 -20.12 -13.48 24.41
C MET A 17 -20.93 -12.26 24.88
N PRO A 18 -22.15 -12.44 25.45
CA PRO A 18 -23.01 -11.33 25.87
C PRO A 18 -22.39 -10.38 26.90
N SER A 19 -21.21 -10.70 27.45
CA SER A 19 -20.57 -10.04 28.59
C SER A 19 -19.40 -9.10 28.25
N GLU A 20 -18.92 -9.03 27.00
CA GLU A 20 -17.89 -8.04 26.63
C GLU A 20 -18.58 -6.71 26.27
N LYS A 21 -19.06 -5.98 27.29
CA LYS A 21 -19.48 -4.59 27.10
C LYS A 21 -18.32 -3.80 26.51
N LYS A 22 -18.55 -3.22 25.34
CA LYS A 22 -17.56 -2.42 24.63
C LYS A 22 -17.48 -1.05 25.27
N VAL A 23 -16.30 -0.65 25.72
CA VAL A 23 -16.10 0.63 26.40
C VAL A 23 -16.47 1.78 25.46
N SER A 24 -17.43 2.58 25.91
CA SER A 24 -18.01 3.69 25.15
C SER A 24 -18.03 5.02 25.91
N SER A 25 -17.69 5.00 27.20
CA SER A 25 -17.71 6.14 28.12
C SER A 25 -16.75 5.95 29.29
N ALA A 26 -16.49 7.01 30.06
CA ALA A 26 -15.76 6.91 31.32
C ALA A 26 -16.47 6.03 32.36
N ALA A 27 -17.81 6.02 32.37
CA ALA A 27 -18.61 5.15 33.24
C ALA A 27 -18.36 3.67 32.95
N ASP A 28 -18.22 3.28 31.67
CA ASP A 28 -17.86 1.92 31.30
C ASP A 28 -16.46 1.55 31.80
N CYS A 29 -15.52 2.50 31.78
CA CYS A 29 -14.19 2.30 32.35
C CYS A 29 -14.25 2.03 33.86
N LEU A 30 -15.02 2.83 34.60
CA LEU A 30 -15.20 2.65 36.03
C LEU A 30 -15.88 1.32 36.37
N ALA A 31 -16.94 0.96 35.63
CA ALA A 31 -17.62 -0.32 35.80
C ALA A 31 -16.68 -1.52 35.53
N PHE A 32 -15.81 -1.40 34.50
CA PHE A 32 -14.77 -2.40 34.26
C PHE A 32 -13.77 -2.48 35.41
N MET A 33 -13.31 -1.34 35.94
CA MET A 33 -12.39 -1.31 37.09
C MET A 33 -13.01 -1.89 38.36
N GLN A 34 -14.32 -1.71 38.58
CA GLN A 34 -15.06 -2.32 39.70
C GLN A 34 -15.20 -3.84 39.55
N GLY A 35 -15.43 -4.32 38.31
CA GLY A 35 -15.36 -5.76 38.01
C GLY A 35 -13.96 -6.35 38.19
N GLY A 36 -12.93 -5.51 38.05
CA GLY A 36 -11.54 -5.82 38.30
C GLY A 36 -10.86 -6.62 37.20
N CYS A 37 -9.53 -6.60 37.19
CA CYS A 37 -8.74 -7.44 36.29
C CYS A 37 -7.34 -7.73 36.84
N GLU A 38 -6.67 -8.70 36.24
CA GLU A 38 -5.26 -8.97 36.53
C GLU A 38 -4.35 -7.89 35.93
N LEU A 39 -3.46 -7.33 36.75
CA LEU A 39 -2.37 -6.44 36.33
C LEU A 39 -1.05 -6.92 36.93
N LYS A 40 0.04 -6.68 36.21
CA LYS A 40 1.40 -6.98 36.66
C LYS A 40 1.98 -5.76 37.36
N LYS A 41 2.25 -5.89 38.65
CA LYS A 41 2.93 -4.88 39.47
C LYS A 41 4.44 -5.01 39.31
N ILE A 42 5.09 -3.93 38.90
CA ILE A 42 6.55 -3.88 38.71
C ILE A 42 7.19 -3.26 39.95
N ARG A 43 8.32 -3.82 40.40
CA ARG A 43 9.10 -3.30 41.52
C ARG A 43 10.46 -2.78 41.06
N PRO A 44 11.08 -1.85 41.81
CA PRO A 44 12.44 -1.37 41.51
C PRO A 44 13.51 -2.48 41.48
N ASN A 45 13.29 -3.59 42.20
CA ASN A 45 14.20 -4.74 42.22
C ASN A 45 13.87 -5.80 41.15
N SER A 46 13.21 -5.41 40.06
CA SER A 46 12.81 -6.28 38.95
C SER A 46 11.83 -7.40 39.27
N ARG A 47 11.26 -7.43 40.49
CA ARG A 47 10.21 -8.40 40.83
C ARG A 47 8.89 -7.99 40.21
N VAL A 48 8.24 -8.95 39.57
CA VAL A 48 6.91 -8.81 38.97
C VAL A 48 5.91 -9.60 39.79
N TYR A 49 4.79 -8.96 40.15
CA TYR A 49 3.70 -9.62 40.85
C TYR A 49 2.40 -9.50 40.06
N CYS A 50 1.83 -10.63 39.64
CA CYS A 50 0.47 -10.65 39.12
C CYS A 50 -0.50 -10.46 40.30
N ARG A 51 -1.39 -9.49 40.16
CA ARG A 51 -2.41 -9.15 41.17
C ARG A 51 -3.71 -8.83 40.46
N PHE A 52 -4.81 -9.28 41.02
CA PHE A 52 -6.14 -8.84 40.64
C PHE A 52 -6.41 -7.49 41.31
N TYR A 53 -6.65 -6.45 40.52
CA TYR A 53 -6.96 -5.10 40.99
C TYR A 53 -8.45 -4.81 40.80
N THR A 54 -9.06 -4.20 41.81
CA THR A 54 -10.47 -3.77 41.81
C THR A 54 -10.59 -2.34 42.32
N LEU A 55 -11.59 -1.61 41.83
CA LEU A 55 -12.05 -0.32 42.38
C LEU A 55 -13.26 -0.56 43.29
N ASP A 56 -13.28 0.07 44.46
CA ASP A 56 -14.40 -0.06 45.41
C ASP A 56 -15.72 0.48 44.81
N GLY A 57 -16.85 0.00 45.33
CA GLY A 57 -18.20 0.36 44.86
C GLY A 57 -18.52 1.85 44.98
N ASP A 58 -17.95 2.52 45.98
CA ASP A 58 -18.03 3.97 46.22
C ASP A 58 -16.92 4.78 45.53
N LEU A 59 -16.09 4.11 44.73
CA LEU A 59 -14.98 4.67 43.96
C LEU A 59 -13.87 5.29 44.81
N SER A 60 -13.82 5.03 46.13
CA SER A 60 -12.89 5.69 47.04
C SER A 60 -11.49 5.09 47.02
N CYS A 61 -11.36 3.81 46.73
CA CYS A 61 -10.13 3.05 46.91
C CYS A 61 -9.90 2.02 45.81
N LEU A 62 -8.63 1.87 45.41
CA LEU A 62 -8.15 0.74 44.64
C LEU A 62 -7.65 -0.35 45.59
N ARG A 63 -8.03 -1.61 45.33
CA ARG A 63 -7.59 -2.78 46.11
C ARG A 63 -6.90 -3.78 45.20
N TRP A 64 -6.06 -4.64 45.79
CA TRP A 64 -5.46 -5.74 45.05
C TRP A 64 -5.18 -6.99 45.88
N GLU A 65 -5.30 -8.14 45.22
CA GLU A 65 -5.02 -9.45 45.79
C GLU A 65 -4.31 -10.40 44.80
N PRO A 66 -3.59 -11.44 45.25
CA PRO A 66 -3.24 -11.73 46.65
C PRO A 66 -2.15 -10.78 47.17
N SER A 67 -2.19 -10.38 48.43
CA SER A 67 -1.15 -9.55 49.06
C SER A 67 -0.64 -10.20 50.34
N LYS A 68 0.65 -10.05 50.66
CA LYS A 68 1.20 -10.44 51.97
C LYS A 68 0.88 -9.43 53.06
N LYS A 69 0.36 -8.26 52.67
CA LYS A 69 -0.14 -7.24 53.59
C LYS A 69 -1.61 -7.54 53.88
N ASP A 70 -2.08 -7.23 55.09
CA ASP A 70 -3.50 -7.31 55.45
C ASP A 70 -4.35 -6.49 54.47
N ALA A 71 -5.63 -6.86 54.32
CA ALA A 71 -6.55 -6.24 53.37
C ALA A 71 -6.63 -4.70 53.52
N GLU A 72 -6.51 -4.19 54.74
CA GLU A 72 -6.48 -2.76 55.05
C GLU A 72 -5.23 -2.03 54.52
N ARG A 73 -4.12 -2.75 54.31
CA ARG A 73 -2.87 -2.21 53.73
C ARG A 73 -2.69 -2.60 52.26
N ALA A 74 -3.60 -3.46 51.79
CA ALA A 74 -3.91 -3.92 50.43
C ALA A 74 -4.41 -2.87 49.43
N ARG A 75 -4.34 -1.57 49.75
CA ARG A 75 -5.14 -0.54 49.07
C ARG A 75 -4.37 0.72 48.71
N LEU A 76 -4.96 1.51 47.83
CA LEU A 76 -4.56 2.87 47.49
C LEU A 76 -5.81 3.76 47.46
N ASP A 77 -5.86 4.75 48.35
CA ASP A 77 -6.97 5.69 48.41
C ASP A 77 -6.91 6.63 47.20
N VAL A 78 -8.01 6.79 46.46
CA VAL A 78 -8.08 7.59 45.22
C VAL A 78 -7.76 9.05 45.51
N SER A 79 -8.15 9.56 46.69
CA SER A 79 -7.82 10.92 47.15
C SER A 79 -6.31 11.18 47.31
N SER A 80 -5.51 10.13 47.46
CA SER A 80 -4.04 10.23 47.55
C SER A 80 -3.35 10.23 46.19
N VAL A 81 -4.07 9.91 45.11
CA VAL A 81 -3.51 9.89 43.75
C VAL A 81 -3.28 11.33 43.30
N ARG A 82 -2.08 11.59 42.77
CA ARG A 82 -1.65 12.90 42.26
C ARG A 82 -1.67 12.94 40.74
N GLU A 83 -1.31 11.83 40.09
CA GLU A 83 -1.15 11.78 38.63
C GLU A 83 -1.22 10.34 38.12
N VAL A 84 -1.66 10.18 36.87
CA VAL A 84 -1.59 8.90 36.14
C VAL A 84 -0.79 9.09 34.86
N ARG A 85 0.33 8.37 34.77
CA ARG A 85 1.24 8.42 33.62
C ARG A 85 1.11 7.18 32.76
N THR A 86 1.01 7.36 31.45
CA THR A 86 1.02 6.26 30.47
C THR A 86 2.45 5.87 30.10
N GLY A 87 2.63 4.64 29.66
CA GLY A 87 3.92 4.13 29.22
C GLY A 87 4.91 3.86 30.34
N LYS A 88 6.17 3.66 29.96
CA LYS A 88 7.30 3.34 30.85
C LYS A 88 7.98 4.62 31.37
N SER A 89 7.20 5.53 31.93
CA SER A 89 7.65 6.91 32.21
C SER A 89 8.37 7.10 33.55
N THR A 90 8.31 6.11 34.46
CA THR A 90 8.91 6.18 35.81
C THR A 90 10.31 5.59 35.87
N GLU A 91 11.02 5.94 36.94
CA GLU A 91 12.37 5.44 37.24
C GLU A 91 12.41 3.91 37.39
N THR A 92 11.36 3.31 37.98
CA THR A 92 11.20 1.86 38.11
C THR A 92 11.25 1.16 36.76
N PHE A 93 10.55 1.68 35.75
CA PHE A 93 10.58 1.08 34.42
C PHE A 93 11.95 1.28 33.74
N ARG A 94 12.63 2.41 33.97
CA ARG A 94 13.95 2.68 33.39
C ARG A 94 15.07 1.81 33.98
N HIS A 95 15.04 1.55 35.28
CA HIS A 95 16.08 0.77 35.98
C HIS A 95 15.95 -0.75 35.81
N ASN A 96 14.80 -1.23 35.33
CA ASN A 96 14.53 -2.65 35.13
C ASN A 96 15.03 -3.20 33.78
N GLY A 97 15.85 -2.44 33.03
CA GLY A 97 16.66 -2.84 31.87
C GLY A 97 16.06 -3.98 31.02
N PRO A 98 16.60 -5.23 31.09
CA PRO A 98 16.14 -6.33 30.24
C PRO A 98 14.65 -6.67 30.40
N LEU A 99 14.12 -6.60 31.63
CA LEU A 99 12.70 -6.88 31.87
C LEU A 99 11.82 -5.78 31.26
N ALA A 100 12.25 -4.53 31.35
CA ALA A 100 11.50 -3.40 30.82
C ALA A 100 11.43 -3.42 29.29
N GLU A 101 12.43 -3.92 28.58
CA GLU A 101 12.41 -4.08 27.12
C GLU A 101 11.32 -5.07 26.65
N HIS A 102 11.07 -6.13 27.41
CA HIS A 102 10.09 -7.17 27.06
C HIS A 102 8.64 -6.81 27.43
N LEU A 103 8.42 -5.76 28.21
CA LEU A 103 7.07 -5.31 28.56
C LEU A 103 6.52 -4.42 27.44
N ALA A 104 5.24 -4.60 27.08
CA ALA A 104 4.57 -3.70 26.14
C ALA A 104 4.46 -2.30 26.75
N GLU A 105 5.03 -1.28 26.10
CA GLU A 105 4.99 0.10 26.60
C GLU A 105 3.57 0.65 26.62
N GLU A 106 2.80 0.37 25.58
CA GLU A 106 1.40 0.74 25.45
C GLU A 106 0.47 0.06 26.47
N ALA A 107 0.91 -1.03 27.12
CA ALA A 107 0.18 -1.68 28.19
C ALA A 107 0.66 -1.24 29.58
N ALA A 108 1.71 -0.42 29.66
CA ALA A 108 2.28 0.07 30.90
C ALA A 108 1.66 1.41 31.31
N PHE A 109 1.47 1.59 32.61
CA PHE A 109 1.09 2.86 33.21
C PHE A 109 1.52 2.91 34.68
N SER A 110 1.59 4.12 35.24
CA SER A 110 2.00 4.35 36.61
C SER A 110 1.03 5.29 37.31
N VAL A 111 0.63 4.93 38.53
CA VAL A 111 -0.18 5.78 39.41
C VAL A 111 0.76 6.44 40.42
N ILE A 112 0.87 7.77 40.35
CA ILE A 112 1.70 8.56 41.25
C ILE A 112 0.82 9.01 42.42
N HIS A 113 1.25 8.76 43.66
CA HIS A 113 0.41 8.95 44.83
C HIS A 113 1.19 9.38 46.08
N GLY A 114 0.46 9.93 47.06
CA GLY A 114 1.00 10.45 48.32
C GLY A 114 1.78 11.76 48.14
N ASP A 115 2.24 12.32 49.26
CA ASP A 115 3.02 13.56 49.27
C ASP A 115 4.47 13.36 48.82
N ASP A 116 4.99 12.14 48.98
CA ASP A 116 6.32 11.73 48.54
C ASP A 116 6.37 11.31 47.06
N TYR A 117 5.28 11.49 46.30
CA TYR A 117 5.18 11.10 44.87
C TYR A 117 5.60 9.66 44.58
N GLN A 118 5.17 8.73 45.43
CA GLN A 118 5.45 7.31 45.24
C GLN A 118 4.76 6.78 43.98
N SER A 119 5.37 5.79 43.32
CA SER A 119 4.84 5.18 42.10
C SER A 119 4.31 3.77 42.33
N LEU A 120 3.10 3.54 41.83
CA LEU A 120 2.53 2.22 41.60
C LEU A 120 2.62 1.91 40.10
N ASP A 121 3.67 1.18 39.73
CA ASP A 121 3.96 0.81 38.33
C ASP A 121 3.26 -0.49 37.93
N LEU A 122 2.45 -0.42 36.87
CA LEU A 122 1.54 -1.49 36.44
C LEU A 122 1.69 -1.77 34.95
N VAL A 123 1.53 -3.04 34.58
CA VAL A 123 1.41 -3.49 33.18
C VAL A 123 0.17 -4.35 33.02
N ALA A 124 -0.72 -3.92 32.13
CA ALA A 124 -1.94 -4.63 31.80
C ALA A 124 -1.69 -5.78 30.80
N LEU A 125 -2.70 -6.62 30.59
CA LEU A 125 -2.65 -7.69 29.59
C LEU A 125 -2.62 -7.16 28.15
N SER A 126 -3.21 -5.99 27.92
CA SER A 126 -3.26 -5.33 26.61
C SER A 126 -3.27 -3.80 26.76
N ALA A 127 -2.99 -3.10 25.66
CA ALA A 127 -3.11 -1.65 25.59
C ALA A 127 -4.54 -1.18 25.89
N ASP A 128 -5.56 -1.92 25.45
CA ASP A 128 -6.96 -1.59 25.70
C ASP A 128 -7.27 -1.61 27.20
N VAL A 129 -6.82 -2.64 27.92
CA VAL A 129 -7.00 -2.72 29.37
C VAL A 129 -6.24 -1.58 30.07
N ALA A 130 -5.01 -1.26 29.65
CA ALA A 130 -4.29 -0.11 30.18
C ALA A 130 -5.04 1.20 29.96
N ASN A 131 -5.57 1.43 28.76
CA ASN A 131 -6.35 2.63 28.43
C ASN A 131 -7.62 2.74 29.27
N ILE A 132 -8.32 1.62 29.53
CA ILE A 132 -9.49 1.58 30.41
C ILE A 132 -9.12 2.07 31.81
N TRP A 133 -8.09 1.48 32.41
CA TRP A 133 -7.63 1.83 33.76
C TRP A 133 -7.13 3.27 33.85
N VAL A 134 -6.32 3.71 32.88
CA VAL A 134 -5.81 5.09 32.84
C VAL A 134 -6.95 6.10 32.71
N THR A 135 -7.90 5.84 31.81
CA THR A 135 -9.05 6.73 31.58
C THR A 135 -9.93 6.81 32.82
N GLY A 136 -10.26 5.67 33.44
CA GLY A 136 -11.07 5.65 34.65
C GLY A 136 -10.39 6.36 35.83
N LEU A 137 -9.08 6.14 36.04
CA LEU A 137 -8.35 6.83 37.11
C LEU A 137 -8.23 8.34 36.89
N ARG A 138 -7.97 8.78 35.66
CA ARG A 138 -7.94 10.22 35.33
C ARG A 138 -9.31 10.86 35.49
N TYR A 139 -10.37 10.16 35.10
CA TYR A 139 -11.73 10.62 35.31
C TYR A 139 -12.02 10.89 36.80
N LEU A 140 -11.60 9.99 37.70
CA LEU A 140 -11.76 10.18 39.15
C LEU A 140 -10.96 11.37 39.67
N LEU A 141 -9.75 11.62 39.15
CA LEU A 141 -8.94 12.78 39.51
C LEU A 141 -9.58 14.10 39.07
N ALA A 142 -10.18 14.12 37.88
CA ALA A 142 -10.87 15.29 37.35
C ALA A 142 -12.21 15.57 38.05
N HIS A 143 -12.83 14.55 38.67
CA HIS A 143 -14.15 14.66 39.31
C HIS A 143 -14.16 14.13 40.76
N PRO A 144 -13.48 14.80 41.71
CA PRO A 144 -13.41 14.35 43.10
C PRO A 144 -14.78 14.23 43.78
N SER A 145 -15.80 14.97 43.32
CA SER A 145 -17.16 14.95 43.87
C SER A 145 -17.91 13.62 43.63
N VAL A 146 -17.44 12.79 42.71
CA VAL A 146 -18.02 11.47 42.42
C VAL A 146 -17.51 10.40 43.40
N VAL A 147 -16.40 10.67 44.08
CA VAL A 147 -15.75 9.76 45.02
C VAL A 147 -16.45 9.81 46.38
N GLY A 148 -16.80 8.66 46.95
CA GLY A 148 -17.33 8.55 48.32
C GLY A 148 -18.81 8.89 48.50
N GLY A 149 -19.61 8.89 47.43
CA GLY A 149 -21.08 9.00 47.53
C GLY A 149 -21.62 10.32 48.07
N ALA A 150 -20.83 11.40 48.10
CA ALA A 150 -21.23 12.70 48.65
C ALA A 150 -22.23 13.49 47.77
N GLY A 151 -22.68 12.93 46.64
CA GLY A 151 -23.76 13.47 45.79
C GLY A 151 -25.16 13.03 46.25
N GLY A 152 -25.46 13.13 47.55
CA GLY A 152 -26.76 12.80 48.12
C GLY A 152 -27.80 13.91 47.89
N GLY A 153 -28.36 13.97 46.70
CA GLY A 153 -29.61 14.69 46.40
C GLY A 153 -30.65 13.70 45.86
N ALA A 154 -31.33 13.00 46.78
CA ALA A 154 -32.58 12.25 46.60
C ALA A 154 -32.86 11.65 45.20
N GLY A 155 -32.29 10.46 44.93
CA GLY A 155 -32.72 9.59 43.83
C GLY A 155 -32.25 8.18 44.12
N GLY A 156 -33.17 7.30 44.53
CA GLY A 156 -32.86 5.93 44.91
C GLY A 156 -32.19 5.15 43.78
N LEU A 157 -31.37 4.18 44.18
CA LEU A 157 -30.86 3.09 43.36
C LEU A 157 -32.03 2.32 42.74
N GLY A 158 -32.48 2.76 41.57
CA GLY A 158 -33.36 1.99 40.70
C GLY A 158 -32.50 1.07 39.84
N GLU A 159 -32.87 -0.21 39.76
CA GLU A 159 -32.35 -1.15 38.78
C GLU A 159 -32.65 -0.63 37.37
N GLY A 160 -31.66 0.01 36.76
CA GLY A 160 -31.77 0.62 35.44
C GLY A 160 -30.64 1.62 35.24
N GLY A 161 -29.75 1.34 34.30
CA GLY A 161 -28.45 2.02 34.14
C GLY A 161 -28.51 3.55 34.15
N GLY A 162 -27.68 4.16 34.99
CA GLY A 162 -27.56 5.61 35.09
C GLY A 162 -26.51 6.05 36.11
N LEU A 163 -25.34 5.42 36.12
CA LEU A 163 -24.17 5.95 36.84
C LEU A 163 -23.30 6.70 35.82
N ALA A 164 -23.09 8.00 36.07
CA ALA A 164 -21.98 8.80 35.53
C ALA A 164 -21.85 8.95 34.00
N GLY A 165 -22.92 8.77 33.21
CA GLY A 165 -22.87 8.93 31.74
C GLY A 165 -22.90 10.39 31.23
N ASP A 166 -23.22 11.36 32.08
CA ASP A 166 -23.64 12.71 31.65
C ASP A 166 -22.88 13.86 32.33
N GLY A 167 -21.70 13.59 32.90
CA GLY A 167 -20.91 14.61 33.61
C GLY A 167 -20.02 15.47 32.69
N SER A 168 -19.43 14.85 31.67
CA SER A 168 -18.48 15.51 30.78
C SER A 168 -19.20 16.44 29.79
N PRO A 169 -18.57 17.55 29.37
CA PRO A 169 -19.12 18.39 28.30
C PRO A 169 -19.37 17.63 26.99
N GLY A 170 -18.47 16.70 26.63
CA GLY A 170 -18.61 15.88 25.43
C GLY A 170 -19.76 14.87 25.49
N GLY A 171 -19.96 14.22 26.65
CA GLY A 171 -21.05 13.27 26.89
C GLY A 171 -22.43 13.95 26.77
N LYS A 172 -22.61 15.11 27.42
CA LYS A 172 -23.84 15.92 27.32
C LYS A 172 -24.15 16.30 25.88
N MET A 173 -23.15 16.81 25.18
CA MET A 173 -23.28 17.27 23.80
C MET A 173 -23.69 16.14 22.85
N ARG A 174 -23.19 14.92 23.09
CA ARG A 174 -23.56 13.71 22.35
C ARG A 174 -24.99 13.26 22.68
N SER A 175 -25.35 13.24 23.96
CA SER A 175 -26.69 12.84 24.42
C SER A 175 -27.77 13.78 23.89
N GLU A 176 -27.56 15.10 23.96
CA GLU A 176 -28.47 16.11 23.41
C GLU A 176 -28.61 15.97 21.88
N TRP A 177 -27.50 15.74 21.17
CA TRP A 177 -27.53 15.51 19.73
C TRP A 177 -28.36 14.27 19.38
N LEU A 178 -28.12 13.13 20.03
CA LEU A 178 -28.88 11.91 19.77
C LEU A 178 -30.37 12.06 20.13
N ALA A 179 -30.69 12.81 21.18
CA ALA A 179 -32.07 13.15 21.51
C ALA A 179 -32.74 13.99 20.41
N ALA A 180 -32.02 14.96 19.83
CA ALA A 180 -32.51 15.76 18.72
C ALA A 180 -32.68 14.95 17.42
N GLU A 181 -31.79 13.98 17.14
CA GLU A 181 -31.96 13.05 16.01
C GLU A 181 -33.16 12.12 16.21
N PHE A 182 -33.38 11.63 17.43
CA PHE A 182 -34.55 10.80 17.76
C PHE A 182 -35.85 11.60 17.64
N ALA A 183 -35.87 12.84 18.14
CA ALA A 183 -37.06 13.71 18.07
C ALA A 183 -37.51 14.01 16.63
N GLN A 184 -36.59 14.00 15.66
CA GLN A 184 -36.95 14.16 14.23
C GLN A 184 -37.76 13.00 13.66
N VAL A 185 -37.68 11.81 14.29
CA VAL A 185 -38.36 10.59 13.82
C VAL A 185 -39.47 10.12 14.77
N ASP A 186 -39.60 10.76 15.93
CA ASP A 186 -40.69 10.61 16.89
C ASP A 186 -41.81 11.62 16.56
N GLU A 187 -42.53 11.37 15.46
CA GLU A 187 -43.56 12.27 14.94
C GLU A 187 -44.65 12.60 15.96
N ASP A 188 -44.97 11.64 16.84
CA ASP A 188 -46.04 11.76 17.85
C ASP A 188 -45.53 12.34 19.19
N GLY A 189 -44.22 12.43 19.40
CA GLY A 189 -43.60 12.98 20.62
C GLY A 189 -43.78 12.12 21.87
N TYR A 190 -44.06 10.83 21.71
CA TYR A 190 -44.28 9.90 22.84
C TYR A 190 -42.97 9.35 23.44
N GLY A 191 -41.81 9.69 22.87
CA GLY A 191 -40.51 9.16 23.29
C GLY A 191 -40.25 7.73 22.83
N ILE A 192 -41.02 7.24 21.86
CA ILE A 192 -40.99 5.86 21.39
C ILE A 192 -41.26 5.80 19.88
N VAL A 193 -40.46 5.01 19.15
CA VAL A 193 -40.60 4.84 17.70
C VAL A 193 -40.59 3.37 17.31
N LYS A 194 -41.04 3.04 16.10
CA LYS A 194 -40.95 1.67 15.57
C LYS A 194 -39.49 1.25 15.38
N GLU A 195 -39.17 -0.02 15.64
CA GLU A 195 -37.79 -0.56 15.49
C GLU A 195 -37.21 -0.25 14.10
N ASP A 196 -37.98 -0.42 13.02
CA ASP A 196 -37.53 -0.17 11.66
C ASP A 196 -37.04 1.28 11.44
N VAL A 197 -37.72 2.24 12.07
CA VAL A 197 -37.39 3.67 11.99
C VAL A 197 -36.11 3.96 12.78
N ALA A 198 -36.00 3.41 14.00
CA ALA A 198 -34.79 3.55 14.82
C ALA A 198 -33.56 2.93 14.13
N VAL A 199 -33.71 1.75 13.54
CA VAL A 199 -32.66 1.05 12.79
C VAL A 199 -32.20 1.86 11.58
N ALA A 200 -33.13 2.34 10.76
CA ALA A 200 -32.82 3.18 9.62
C ALA A 200 -32.09 4.46 10.04
N THR A 201 -32.49 5.06 11.16
CA THR A 201 -31.87 6.26 11.73
C THR A 201 -30.43 5.99 12.16
N ILE A 202 -30.15 4.92 12.92
CA ILE A 202 -28.77 4.55 13.31
C ILE A 202 -27.90 4.28 12.07
N CYS A 203 -28.43 3.56 11.07
CA CYS A 203 -27.71 3.30 9.83
C CYS A 203 -27.41 4.57 9.03
N LYS A 204 -28.32 5.56 9.03
CA LYS A 204 -28.09 6.89 8.44
C LYS A 204 -26.99 7.64 9.16
N LEU A 205 -27.01 7.65 10.50
CA LEU A 205 -26.01 8.35 11.33
C LEU A 205 -24.64 7.67 11.28
N CYS A 206 -24.59 6.36 11.04
CA CYS A 206 -23.36 5.59 10.91
C CYS A 206 -23.39 4.66 9.68
N PRO A 207 -23.13 5.16 8.45
CA PRO A 207 -23.28 4.41 7.18
C PRO A 207 -22.45 3.12 7.07
N GLY A 208 -21.50 2.90 7.98
CA GLY A 208 -20.67 1.69 8.03
C GLY A 208 -21.30 0.50 8.77
N ILE A 209 -22.43 0.68 9.47
CA ILE A 209 -23.07 -0.36 10.27
C ILE A 209 -24.14 -1.13 9.49
N LYS A 210 -24.15 -2.46 9.65
CA LYS A 210 -25.18 -3.31 9.04
C LYS A 210 -26.44 -3.27 9.88
N GLU A 211 -27.58 -3.07 9.23
CA GLU A 211 -28.92 -3.10 9.84
C GLU A 211 -29.15 -4.33 10.75
N ALA A 212 -28.78 -5.53 10.28
CA ALA A 212 -28.92 -6.75 11.06
C ALA A 212 -28.20 -6.70 12.42
N LYS A 213 -27.08 -5.96 12.50
CA LYS A 213 -26.33 -5.77 13.76
C LYS A 213 -27.06 -4.81 14.70
N VAL A 214 -27.68 -3.77 14.16
CA VAL A 214 -28.47 -2.80 14.94
C VAL A 214 -29.69 -3.47 15.55
N ARG A 215 -30.45 -4.22 14.74
CA ARG A 215 -31.62 -5.00 15.19
C ARG A 215 -31.27 -6.00 16.29
N LEU A 216 -30.16 -6.72 16.11
CA LEU A 216 -29.70 -7.66 17.13
C LEU A 216 -29.42 -6.93 18.46
N ARG A 217 -28.83 -5.74 18.41
CA ARG A 217 -28.53 -4.97 19.62
C ARG A 217 -29.79 -4.50 20.35
N PHE A 218 -30.79 -4.00 19.63
CA PHE A 218 -32.06 -3.64 20.26
C PHE A 218 -32.69 -4.83 20.99
N LYS A 219 -32.69 -6.02 20.36
CA LYS A 219 -33.17 -7.26 21.01
C LYS A 219 -32.36 -7.65 22.25
N GLU A 220 -31.07 -7.36 22.29
CA GLU A 220 -30.22 -7.61 23.46
C GLU A 220 -30.55 -6.66 24.61
N ILE A 221 -30.69 -5.36 24.33
CA ILE A 221 -31.04 -4.32 25.31
C ILE A 221 -32.45 -4.56 25.88
N GLN A 222 -33.42 -4.85 25.01
CA GLN A 222 -34.78 -5.13 25.43
C GLN A 222 -34.90 -6.40 26.27
N ARG A 223 -34.12 -7.43 25.93
CA ARG A 223 -34.08 -8.69 26.69
C ARG A 223 -33.47 -8.49 28.08
N SER A 224 -32.43 -7.66 28.22
CA SER A 224 -31.86 -7.37 29.55
C SER A 224 -32.80 -6.56 30.44
N LYS A 225 -33.74 -5.82 29.84
CA LYS A 225 -34.80 -5.07 30.53
C LYS A 225 -36.12 -5.85 30.67
N GLU A 226 -36.12 -7.15 30.32
CA GLU A 226 -37.30 -8.03 30.33
C GLU A 226 -38.51 -7.50 29.52
N LYS A 227 -38.25 -6.69 28.49
CA LYS A 227 -39.28 -6.00 27.69
C LYS A 227 -39.03 -6.20 26.19
N LEU A 228 -39.33 -7.39 25.67
CA LEU A 228 -39.24 -7.64 24.23
C LEU A 228 -40.41 -6.96 23.49
N THR A 229 -40.15 -5.91 22.72
CA THR A 229 -41.19 -5.16 22.00
C THR A 229 -40.75 -4.78 20.59
N SER A 230 -41.69 -4.45 19.71
CA SER A 230 -41.41 -3.95 18.36
C SER A 230 -41.10 -2.45 18.30
N HIS A 231 -41.00 -1.80 19.45
CA HIS A 231 -40.79 -0.37 19.58
C HIS A 231 -39.49 -0.09 20.36
N VAL A 232 -38.87 1.04 20.07
CA VAL A 232 -37.59 1.46 20.64
C VAL A 232 -37.80 2.78 21.36
N THR A 233 -37.46 2.83 22.64
CA THR A 233 -37.50 4.10 23.39
C THR A 233 -36.27 4.96 23.06
N ARG A 234 -36.34 6.25 23.36
CA ARG A 234 -35.20 7.17 23.21
C ARG A 234 -33.94 6.67 23.94
N GLU A 235 -34.11 6.11 25.14
CA GLU A 235 -33.00 5.58 25.95
C GLU A 235 -32.38 4.34 25.31
N GLU A 236 -33.20 3.43 24.75
CA GLU A 236 -32.71 2.27 24.02
C GLU A 236 -31.99 2.65 22.73
N PHE A 237 -32.48 3.68 22.02
CA PHE A 237 -31.82 4.25 20.84
C PHE A 237 -30.43 4.82 21.18
N HIS A 238 -30.34 5.60 22.26
CA HIS A 238 -29.09 6.18 22.74
C HIS A 238 -28.08 5.10 23.14
N GLU A 239 -28.52 4.12 23.95
CA GLU A 239 -27.69 2.99 24.41
C GLU A 239 -27.16 2.18 23.21
N ALA A 240 -28.05 1.80 22.28
CA ALA A 240 -27.67 1.05 21.10
C ALA A 240 -26.68 1.82 20.22
N PHE A 241 -26.91 3.12 19.99
CA PHE A 241 -26.00 3.95 19.21
C PHE A 241 -24.62 4.03 19.87
N CYS A 242 -24.55 4.35 21.16
CA CYS A 242 -23.29 4.50 21.88
C CYS A 242 -22.45 3.21 21.82
N GLU A 243 -23.05 2.04 22.06
CA GLU A 243 -22.29 0.79 22.07
C GLU A 243 -21.87 0.31 20.67
N LEU A 244 -22.70 0.56 19.67
CA LEU A 244 -22.44 0.11 18.30
C LEU A 244 -21.50 1.04 17.52
N CYS A 245 -21.70 2.34 17.67
CA CYS A 245 -21.07 3.38 16.85
C CYS A 245 -19.83 3.99 17.51
N THR A 246 -19.62 3.79 18.82
CA THR A 246 -18.38 4.21 19.47
C THR A 246 -17.20 3.31 19.07
N ARG A 247 -16.11 3.96 18.71
CA ARG A 247 -14.80 3.35 18.47
C ARG A 247 -13.91 3.58 19.70
N PRO A 248 -13.61 2.55 20.51
CA PRO A 248 -12.80 2.70 21.72
C PRO A 248 -11.44 3.32 21.42
N ASP A 249 -10.81 2.94 20.31
CA ASP A 249 -9.51 3.47 19.87
C ASP A 249 -9.55 4.97 19.55
N VAL A 250 -10.67 5.46 18.99
CA VAL A 250 -10.89 6.88 18.73
C VAL A 250 -11.29 7.62 20.00
N TYR A 251 -12.10 6.99 20.86
CA TYR A 251 -12.50 7.52 22.15
C TYR A 251 -11.29 7.76 23.07
N PHE A 252 -10.42 6.76 23.24
CA PHE A 252 -9.21 6.93 24.05
C PHE A 252 -8.26 7.98 23.48
N LEU A 253 -8.16 8.07 22.15
CA LEU A 253 -7.39 9.14 21.50
C LEU A 253 -7.98 10.52 21.83
N LEU A 254 -9.31 10.68 21.71
CA LEU A 254 -10.01 11.93 22.03
C LEU A 254 -9.80 12.33 23.48
N VAL A 255 -9.99 11.40 24.43
CA VAL A 255 -9.82 11.63 25.87
C VAL A 255 -8.38 12.06 26.17
N GLN A 256 -7.39 11.39 25.56
CA GLN A 256 -5.99 11.74 25.72
C GLN A 256 -5.68 13.16 25.21
N LEU A 257 -6.25 13.56 24.08
CA LEU A 257 -6.03 14.89 23.49
C LEU A 257 -6.78 15.99 24.24
N SER A 258 -8.00 15.72 24.70
CA SER A 258 -8.90 16.68 25.36
C SER A 258 -8.65 16.87 26.85
N LYS A 259 -7.68 16.15 27.44
CA LYS A 259 -7.44 16.08 28.89
C LYS A 259 -8.71 15.68 29.65
N ASP A 260 -9.32 14.58 29.20
CA ASP A 260 -10.49 13.95 29.84
C ASP A 260 -11.81 14.75 29.75
N ARG A 261 -11.89 15.78 28.89
CA ARG A 261 -13.13 16.55 28.63
C ARG A 261 -14.10 15.86 27.64
N GLU A 262 -13.66 14.78 26.99
CA GLU A 262 -14.38 14.06 25.94
C GLU A 262 -14.82 14.95 24.74
N CYS A 263 -14.19 16.11 24.58
CA CYS A 263 -14.38 17.01 23.45
C CYS A 263 -13.11 17.86 23.23
N LEU A 264 -12.79 18.18 21.98
CA LEU A 264 -11.65 19.03 21.62
C LEU A 264 -12.12 20.46 21.43
N ASP A 265 -11.38 21.40 22.02
CA ASP A 265 -11.48 22.82 21.68
C ASP A 265 -10.53 23.16 20.50
N PRO A 266 -10.53 24.41 19.97
CA PRO A 266 -9.66 24.78 18.86
C PRO A 266 -8.17 24.62 19.16
N GLN A 267 -7.76 24.76 20.42
CA GLN A 267 -6.36 24.64 20.82
C GLN A 267 -5.95 23.18 20.89
N ASP A 268 -6.80 22.31 21.42
CA ASP A 268 -6.57 20.85 21.41
C ASP A 268 -6.49 20.32 19.98
N LEU A 269 -7.40 20.76 19.10
CA LEU A 269 -7.40 20.34 17.70
C LEU A 269 -6.14 20.84 16.99
N ARG A 270 -5.75 22.10 17.20
CA ARG A 270 -4.51 22.65 16.64
C ARG A 270 -3.30 21.82 17.05
N LEU A 271 -3.18 21.49 18.34
CA LEU A 271 -2.09 20.66 18.85
C LEU A 271 -2.09 19.29 18.16
N PHE A 272 -3.25 18.65 18.02
CA PHE A 272 -3.37 17.38 17.29
C PHE A 272 -2.91 17.49 15.83
N LEU A 273 -3.32 18.54 15.12
CA LEU A 273 -2.93 18.74 13.72
C LEU A 273 -1.41 18.97 13.58
N GLU A 274 -0.83 19.78 14.46
CA GLU A 274 0.60 20.10 14.44
C GLU A 274 1.46 18.91 14.86
N THR A 275 1.12 18.23 15.97
CA THR A 275 2.00 17.21 16.58
C THR A 275 1.74 15.81 16.05
N GLU A 276 0.49 15.44 15.80
CA GLU A 276 0.12 14.07 15.41
C GLU A 276 -0.10 13.93 13.90
N GLN A 277 -0.61 14.98 13.22
CA GLN A 277 -0.86 14.96 11.77
C GLN A 277 0.25 15.65 10.94
N GLY A 278 1.20 16.33 11.58
CA GLY A 278 2.35 16.96 10.92
C GLY A 278 2.00 18.23 10.13
N LEU A 279 0.85 18.84 10.39
CA LEU A 279 0.40 20.09 9.75
C LEU A 279 0.96 21.30 10.51
N SER A 280 2.20 21.67 10.20
CA SER A 280 2.94 22.73 10.89
C SER A 280 2.39 24.16 10.76
N LEU A 281 1.42 24.38 9.86
CA LEU A 281 0.79 25.69 9.61
C LEU A 281 -0.71 25.70 9.95
N ALA A 282 -1.15 24.89 10.92
CA ALA A 282 -2.54 24.89 11.36
C ALA A 282 -2.92 26.25 11.98
N THR A 283 -3.85 26.97 11.34
CA THR A 283 -4.36 28.25 11.85
C THR A 283 -5.51 28.04 12.83
N THR A 284 -5.69 28.99 13.75
CA THR A 284 -6.83 28.96 14.68
C THR A 284 -8.15 29.02 13.90
N GLU A 285 -8.24 29.85 12.86
CA GLU A 285 -9.40 29.97 11.98
C GLU A 285 -9.71 28.65 11.25
N GLY A 286 -8.68 27.96 10.74
CA GLY A 286 -8.84 26.65 10.11
C GLY A 286 -9.35 25.60 11.10
N CYS A 287 -8.89 25.63 12.35
CA CYS A 287 -9.42 24.76 13.39
C CYS A 287 -10.91 25.04 13.64
N TRP A 288 -11.33 26.31 13.75
CA TRP A 288 -12.74 26.68 13.88
C TRP A 288 -13.61 26.18 12.73
N GLU A 289 -13.11 26.26 11.50
CA GLU A 289 -13.82 25.77 10.31
C GLU A 289 -13.98 24.24 10.36
N LEU A 290 -12.94 23.51 10.71
CA LEU A 290 -12.99 22.05 10.87
C LEU A 290 -13.99 21.63 11.95
N LEU A 291 -13.94 22.28 13.12
CA LEU A 291 -14.87 22.02 14.23
C LEU A 291 -16.32 22.19 13.77
N ARG A 292 -16.65 23.34 13.13
CA ARG A 292 -18.01 23.62 12.64
C ARG A 292 -18.47 22.66 11.54
N ARG A 293 -17.56 22.23 10.68
CA ARG A 293 -17.85 21.32 9.56
C ARG A 293 -18.14 19.91 10.03
N TRP A 294 -17.32 19.39 10.94
CA TRP A 294 -17.33 17.98 11.30
C TRP A 294 -18.18 17.65 12.53
N GLU A 295 -18.38 18.60 13.45
CA GLU A 295 -19.21 18.40 14.62
C GLU A 295 -20.68 18.20 14.25
N PRO A 296 -21.37 17.12 14.69
CA PRO A 296 -22.80 16.97 14.48
C PRO A 296 -23.65 17.90 15.36
N SER A 297 -23.30 18.06 16.64
CA SER A 297 -24.14 18.74 17.62
C SER A 297 -24.23 20.24 17.36
N ALA A 298 -25.44 20.80 17.39
CA ALA A 298 -25.64 22.24 17.24
C ALA A 298 -24.91 23.02 18.35
N GLN A 299 -25.00 22.54 19.59
CA GLN A 299 -24.31 23.13 20.75
C GLN A 299 -22.79 23.10 20.56
N GLY A 300 -22.24 22.00 20.04
CA GLY A 300 -20.81 21.88 19.75
C GLY A 300 -20.34 22.85 18.68
N LYS A 301 -21.09 22.98 17.58
CA LYS A 301 -20.80 23.96 16.52
C LYS A 301 -20.80 25.40 17.03
N GLU A 302 -21.76 25.74 17.88
CA GLU A 302 -21.88 27.07 18.47
C GLU A 302 -20.71 27.38 19.41
N ARG A 303 -20.37 26.42 20.28
CA ARG A 303 -19.31 26.57 21.28
C ARG A 303 -17.90 26.34 20.74
N GLY A 304 -17.76 25.84 19.50
CA GLY A 304 -16.46 25.49 18.93
C GLY A 304 -15.84 24.25 19.58
N LEU A 305 -16.65 23.24 19.88
CA LEU A 305 -16.21 21.99 20.49
C LEU A 305 -16.46 20.82 19.53
N LEU A 306 -15.52 19.89 19.44
CA LEU A 306 -15.64 18.66 18.65
C LEU A 306 -15.74 17.45 19.57
N GLY A 307 -16.91 16.83 19.57
CA GLY A 307 -17.18 15.60 20.29
C GLY A 307 -16.65 14.37 19.56
N LEU A 308 -16.85 13.21 20.19
CA LEU A 308 -16.38 11.92 19.67
C LEU A 308 -16.84 11.61 18.25
N ASP A 309 -18.12 11.80 17.95
CA ASP A 309 -18.67 11.44 16.63
C ASP A 309 -18.17 12.42 15.55
N GLY A 310 -18.01 13.71 15.87
CA GLY A 310 -17.41 14.68 14.98
C GLY A 310 -15.94 14.37 14.70
N PHE A 311 -15.16 14.04 15.73
CA PHE A 311 -13.77 13.64 15.58
C PHE A 311 -13.62 12.34 14.77
N ALA A 312 -14.49 11.35 15.02
CA ALA A 312 -14.51 10.12 14.25
C ALA A 312 -14.85 10.34 12.76
N ARG A 313 -15.71 11.32 12.44
CA ARG A 313 -16.01 11.73 11.06
C ARG A 313 -14.81 12.42 10.43
N TYR A 314 -14.17 13.34 11.15
CA TYR A 314 -12.96 14.01 10.68
C TYR A 314 -11.83 13.01 10.35
N LEU A 315 -11.54 12.05 11.23
CA LEU A 315 -10.52 11.01 10.96
C LEU A 315 -10.83 10.09 9.77
N GLN A 316 -12.08 10.08 9.28
CA GLN A 316 -12.52 9.34 8.10
C GLN A 316 -12.69 10.24 6.87
N SER A 317 -12.43 11.53 7.00
CA SER A 317 -12.58 12.51 5.94
C SER A 317 -11.44 12.42 4.91
N PRO A 318 -11.66 12.96 3.69
CA PRO A 318 -10.59 13.13 2.71
C PRO A 318 -9.36 13.90 3.23
N GLU A 319 -9.56 14.82 4.18
CA GLU A 319 -8.51 15.62 4.80
C GLU A 319 -7.53 14.79 5.65
N CYS A 320 -7.94 13.59 6.10
CA CYS A 320 -7.11 12.65 6.84
C CYS A 320 -6.60 11.47 5.97
N GLN A 321 -6.61 11.61 4.64
CA GLN A 321 -6.06 10.59 3.74
C GLN A 321 -4.55 10.42 3.95
N LEU A 322 -4.11 9.15 3.99
CA LEU A 322 -2.69 8.80 4.17
C LEU A 322 -1.82 9.21 2.97
N LEU A 323 -2.39 9.18 1.77
CA LEU A 323 -1.69 9.49 0.54
C LEU A 323 -1.92 10.95 0.19
N ASP A 324 -0.86 11.61 -0.27
CA ASP A 324 -0.91 12.99 -0.74
C ASP A 324 -1.86 13.09 -1.97
N PRO A 325 -2.96 13.88 -1.86
CA PRO A 325 -3.91 14.07 -2.94
C PRO A 325 -3.30 14.65 -4.22
N GLU A 326 -2.16 15.35 -4.17
CA GLU A 326 -1.50 15.88 -5.37
C GLU A 326 -1.12 14.77 -6.35
N HIS A 327 -0.79 13.57 -5.83
CA HIS A 327 -0.47 12.41 -6.65
C HIS A 327 -1.69 11.81 -7.38
N LEU A 328 -2.91 12.26 -7.11
CA LEU A 328 -4.10 11.91 -7.90
C LEU A 328 -4.08 12.58 -9.28
N GLY A 329 -3.32 13.67 -9.43
CA GLY A 329 -3.05 14.35 -10.70
C GLY A 329 -1.59 14.21 -11.15
N ILE A 330 -1.26 14.79 -12.30
CA ILE A 330 0.13 14.93 -12.71
C ILE A 330 0.78 16.02 -11.86
N CYS A 331 1.70 15.62 -10.98
CA CYS A 331 2.39 16.52 -10.04
C CYS A 331 3.91 16.58 -10.26
N GLN A 332 4.47 15.65 -11.03
CA GLN A 332 5.91 15.59 -11.29
C GLN A 332 6.26 16.32 -12.59
N ASP A 333 7.50 16.81 -12.68
CA ASP A 333 8.03 17.42 -13.90
C ASP A 333 8.09 16.37 -15.02
N MET A 334 7.36 16.61 -16.11
CA MET A 334 7.25 15.72 -17.27
C MET A 334 8.13 16.18 -18.45
N THR A 335 8.96 17.20 -18.24
CA THR A 335 9.84 17.82 -19.26
C THR A 335 11.28 17.29 -19.23
N MET A 336 11.62 16.41 -18.30
CA MET A 336 12.94 15.77 -18.23
C MET A 336 13.07 14.68 -19.33
N PRO A 337 14.30 14.27 -19.70
CA PRO A 337 14.51 13.19 -20.67
C PRO A 337 13.85 11.86 -20.26
N LEU A 338 13.39 11.04 -21.20
CA LEU A 338 12.77 9.72 -20.92
C LEU A 338 13.59 8.83 -19.99
N ALA A 339 14.93 8.88 -20.07
CA ALA A 339 15.81 8.11 -19.20
C ALA A 339 15.62 8.45 -17.71
N HIS A 340 15.07 9.62 -17.38
CA HIS A 340 14.92 10.11 -16.01
C HIS A 340 13.68 9.59 -15.29
N TYR A 341 12.85 8.77 -15.93
CA TYR A 341 11.62 8.22 -15.35
C TYR A 341 11.73 6.71 -15.19
N TYR A 342 11.15 6.18 -14.13
CA TYR A 342 10.65 4.81 -14.14
C TYR A 342 9.41 4.76 -15.03
N ILE A 343 9.32 3.73 -15.88
CA ILE A 343 8.28 3.60 -16.91
C ILE A 343 7.56 2.27 -16.69
N SER A 344 6.23 2.33 -16.57
CA SER A 344 5.38 1.15 -16.33
C SER A 344 5.50 0.17 -17.50
N THR A 345 6.04 -1.02 -17.25
CA THR A 345 6.46 -1.94 -18.31
C THR A 345 5.86 -3.32 -18.12
N SER A 346 5.19 -3.83 -19.16
CA SER A 346 4.66 -5.20 -19.19
C SER A 346 5.55 -6.14 -20.02
N TYR A 347 5.69 -7.36 -19.54
CA TYR A 347 6.32 -8.46 -20.28
C TYR A 347 5.22 -9.35 -20.84
N ARG A 348 5.16 -9.46 -22.18
CA ARG A 348 4.23 -10.30 -22.94
C ARG A 348 2.82 -10.37 -22.35
N SER A 349 2.23 -9.20 -22.09
CA SER A 349 0.92 -9.07 -21.42
C SER A 349 -0.24 -9.72 -22.19
N TYR A 350 -0.02 -10.09 -23.45
CA TYR A 350 -0.95 -10.86 -24.25
C TYR A 350 -1.00 -12.34 -23.87
N LEU A 351 -0.07 -12.88 -23.08
CA LEU A 351 -0.11 -14.27 -22.62
C LEU A 351 -0.99 -14.38 -21.37
N LEU A 352 -2.00 -15.26 -21.42
CA LEU A 352 -2.90 -15.49 -20.28
C LEU A 352 -2.28 -16.34 -19.17
N ASP A 353 -1.42 -17.30 -19.54
CA ASP A 353 -0.94 -18.35 -18.65
C ASP A 353 0.61 -18.42 -18.62
N ASP A 354 1.18 -19.60 -18.85
CA ASP A 354 2.60 -19.89 -18.78
C ASP A 354 3.40 -19.38 -20.00
N GLN A 355 4.72 -19.30 -19.88
CA GLN A 355 5.60 -18.73 -20.93
C GLN A 355 5.84 -19.65 -22.14
N ILE A 356 5.36 -20.90 -22.12
CA ILE A 356 5.63 -21.92 -23.14
C ILE A 356 4.37 -22.21 -23.98
N HIS A 357 3.26 -22.49 -23.31
CA HIS A 357 1.96 -22.86 -23.88
C HIS A 357 0.91 -21.76 -23.74
N GLY A 358 1.27 -20.62 -23.13
CA GLY A 358 0.38 -19.49 -22.95
C GLY A 358 -0.23 -19.04 -24.28
N ARG A 359 -1.57 -18.95 -24.30
CA ARG A 359 -2.31 -18.48 -25.46
C ARG A 359 -2.27 -16.96 -25.50
N ALA A 360 -2.14 -16.40 -26.71
CA ALA A 360 -2.25 -14.97 -26.93
C ALA A 360 -3.72 -14.52 -26.82
N ASP A 361 -3.96 -13.42 -26.12
CA ASP A 361 -5.26 -12.81 -25.89
C ASP A 361 -5.17 -11.28 -25.92
N LEU A 362 -6.14 -10.65 -26.58
CA LEU A 362 -6.21 -9.20 -26.68
C LEU A 362 -6.59 -8.54 -25.35
N GLY A 363 -7.36 -9.22 -24.51
CA GLY A 363 -7.78 -8.73 -23.19
C GLY A 363 -6.60 -8.46 -22.26
N GLY A 364 -5.52 -9.23 -22.37
CA GLY A 364 -4.27 -8.98 -21.66
C GLY A 364 -3.63 -7.63 -22.00
N LEU A 365 -3.59 -7.28 -23.30
CA LEU A 365 -3.11 -5.96 -23.76
C LEU A 365 -4.00 -4.82 -23.29
N ILE A 366 -5.33 -5.01 -23.35
CA ILE A 366 -6.32 -4.03 -22.88
C ILE A 366 -6.11 -3.74 -21.39
N LYS A 367 -6.03 -4.79 -20.56
CA LYS A 367 -5.82 -4.65 -19.12
C LYS A 367 -4.51 -3.92 -18.81
N ALA A 368 -3.41 -4.27 -19.49
CA ALA A 368 -2.13 -3.60 -19.28
C ALA A 368 -2.22 -2.09 -19.55
N LEU A 369 -2.85 -1.68 -20.65
CA LEU A 369 -3.04 -0.25 -20.98
C LEU A 369 -3.99 0.46 -20.02
N GLN A 370 -5.08 -0.20 -19.59
CA GLN A 370 -5.99 0.34 -18.58
C GLN A 370 -5.30 0.54 -17.22
N PHE A 371 -4.29 -0.26 -16.88
CA PHE A 371 -3.45 -0.07 -15.70
C PHE A 371 -2.29 0.94 -15.91
N GLY A 372 -2.31 1.71 -17.00
CA GLY A 372 -1.33 2.77 -17.24
C GLY A 372 0.02 2.26 -17.76
N CYS A 373 0.12 1.04 -18.30
CA CYS A 373 1.35 0.53 -18.89
C CYS A 373 1.80 1.43 -20.06
N ARG A 374 3.09 1.82 -20.07
CA ARG A 374 3.72 2.73 -21.06
C ARG A 374 4.86 2.07 -21.86
N CYS A 375 5.19 0.82 -21.56
CA CYS A 375 6.02 -0.02 -22.42
C CYS A 375 5.48 -1.44 -22.45
N MET A 376 5.14 -1.95 -23.63
CA MET A 376 4.60 -3.30 -23.78
C MET A 376 5.37 -4.10 -24.83
N GLU A 377 5.64 -5.37 -24.50
CA GLU A 377 6.29 -6.30 -25.41
C GLU A 377 5.26 -7.03 -26.28
N LEU A 378 5.52 -7.07 -27.59
CA LEU A 378 4.78 -7.86 -28.58
C LEU A 378 5.76 -8.84 -29.24
N GLY A 379 5.56 -10.14 -28.99
CA GLY A 379 6.28 -11.20 -29.67
C GLY A 379 5.54 -11.63 -30.94
N VAL A 380 6.20 -11.55 -32.09
CA VAL A 380 5.61 -11.73 -33.41
C VAL A 380 6.34 -12.83 -34.17
N THR A 381 5.57 -13.77 -34.70
CA THR A 381 6.05 -14.89 -35.53
C THR A 381 5.29 -14.92 -36.85
N ASP A 382 5.82 -15.68 -37.82
CA ASP A 382 5.11 -15.91 -39.07
C ASP A 382 3.75 -16.61 -38.83
N GLY A 383 2.74 -16.17 -39.58
CA GLY A 383 1.42 -16.81 -39.64
C GLY A 383 1.00 -17.30 -41.02
N PRO A 384 -0.16 -17.95 -41.12
CA PRO A 384 -0.71 -18.39 -42.39
C PRO A 384 -1.07 -17.20 -43.29
N GLU A 385 -1.10 -17.44 -44.61
CA GLU A 385 -1.53 -16.45 -45.61
C GLU A 385 -0.74 -15.13 -45.61
N GLY A 386 0.46 -15.12 -45.02
CA GLY A 386 1.32 -13.93 -44.94
C GLY A 386 0.91 -12.92 -43.88
N GLU A 387 -0.03 -13.25 -42.98
CA GLU A 387 -0.43 -12.42 -41.85
C GLU A 387 0.37 -12.79 -40.58
N PRO A 388 1.16 -11.87 -40.01
CA PRO A 388 1.94 -12.16 -38.81
C PRO A 388 1.05 -12.37 -37.58
N LEU A 389 1.46 -13.29 -36.70
CA LEU A 389 0.73 -13.64 -35.49
C LEU A 389 1.43 -13.16 -34.22
N LEU A 390 0.65 -12.86 -33.19
CA LEU A 390 1.11 -12.59 -31.84
C LEU A 390 1.22 -13.92 -31.07
N GLY A 391 2.39 -14.25 -30.50
CA GLY A 391 2.58 -15.54 -29.85
C GLY A 391 3.97 -15.81 -29.27
N VAL A 392 4.16 -17.05 -28.79
CA VAL A 392 5.45 -17.61 -28.35
C VAL A 392 6.08 -18.36 -29.53
N ASP A 393 7.41 -18.40 -29.60
CA ASP A 393 8.14 -19.14 -30.63
C ASP A 393 7.76 -20.62 -30.62
N TYR A 394 7.09 -21.09 -31.67
CA TYR A 394 7.01 -22.52 -31.96
C TYR A 394 8.15 -22.81 -32.93
N GLY A 395 9.27 -23.31 -32.40
CA GLY A 395 10.33 -23.86 -33.25
C GLY A 395 9.76 -24.89 -34.24
N PRO A 396 10.44 -25.12 -35.38
CA PRO A 396 9.91 -25.93 -36.48
C PRO A 396 9.51 -27.37 -36.10
N ASP A 397 10.03 -27.91 -34.99
CA ASP A 397 9.79 -29.29 -34.56
C ASP A 397 8.47 -29.51 -33.78
N ASN A 398 7.81 -28.46 -33.27
CA ASN A 398 6.63 -28.60 -32.40
C ASN A 398 5.27 -28.37 -33.10
N ALA A 399 5.26 -28.13 -34.42
CA ALA A 399 4.03 -27.99 -35.21
C ALA A 399 3.13 -29.26 -35.19
N ARG A 400 3.61 -30.39 -34.66
CA ARG A 400 2.90 -31.67 -34.61
C ARG A 400 2.06 -31.93 -33.36
N HIS A 401 2.19 -31.15 -32.28
CA HIS A 401 1.50 -31.44 -31.01
C HIS A 401 0.17 -30.70 -30.78
N ASN A 402 -0.26 -29.84 -31.71
CA ASN A 402 -1.52 -29.09 -31.58
C ASN A 402 -2.81 -29.91 -31.80
N HIS A 403 -2.71 -31.23 -31.91
CA HIS A 403 -3.87 -32.11 -32.13
C HIS A 403 -4.48 -32.72 -30.86
N HIS A 404 -3.87 -32.60 -29.68
CA HIS A 404 -4.28 -33.40 -28.50
C HIS A 404 -4.85 -32.63 -27.30
N HIS A 405 -5.05 -31.31 -27.36
CA HIS A 405 -5.77 -30.58 -26.31
C HIS A 405 -7.15 -30.11 -26.80
N HIS A 406 -8.16 -30.96 -26.60
CA HIS A 406 -9.56 -30.57 -26.64
C HIS A 406 -9.85 -29.50 -25.60
N HIS A 407 -10.10 -28.24 -26.02
CA HIS A 407 -11.12 -27.33 -25.49
C HIS A 407 -11.05 -25.96 -26.22
N HIS A 408 -12.17 -25.61 -26.87
CA HIS A 408 -12.55 -24.35 -27.57
C HIS A 408 -11.56 -23.78 -28.61
N HIS A 409 -11.91 -23.92 -29.90
CA HIS A 409 -11.24 -23.32 -31.05
C HIS A 409 -11.39 -21.79 -31.05
N HIS A 410 -10.44 -21.07 -30.45
CA HIS A 410 -10.28 -19.64 -30.68
C HIS A 410 -9.23 -19.41 -31.78
N ALA A 411 -9.51 -18.49 -32.71
CA ALA A 411 -8.60 -18.15 -33.79
C ALA A 411 -7.30 -17.52 -33.24
N PRO A 412 -6.13 -17.75 -33.86
CA PRO A 412 -4.89 -17.09 -33.49
C PRO A 412 -5.02 -15.56 -33.53
N VAL A 413 -4.37 -14.87 -32.59
CA VAL A 413 -4.38 -13.40 -32.55
C VAL A 413 -3.40 -12.85 -33.59
N THR A 414 -3.90 -12.10 -34.56
CA THR A 414 -3.06 -11.46 -35.58
C THR A 414 -2.40 -10.20 -35.03
N ILE A 415 -1.23 -9.84 -35.58
CA ILE A 415 -0.55 -8.59 -35.20
C ILE A 415 -1.44 -7.38 -35.49
N ARG A 416 -2.20 -7.39 -36.60
CA ARG A 416 -3.11 -6.31 -36.94
C ARG A 416 -4.15 -6.07 -35.85
N SER A 417 -4.80 -7.13 -35.37
CA SER A 417 -5.81 -7.02 -34.31
C SER A 417 -5.22 -6.49 -32.99
N ALA A 418 -3.99 -6.92 -32.65
CA ALA A 418 -3.26 -6.43 -31.50
C ALA A 418 -2.94 -4.93 -31.62
N LEU A 419 -2.44 -4.49 -32.78
CA LEU A 419 -2.16 -3.07 -33.04
C LEU A 419 -3.43 -2.20 -32.99
N GLU A 420 -4.57 -2.71 -33.50
CA GLU A 420 -5.85 -2.00 -33.45
C GLU A 420 -6.32 -1.79 -32.00
N VAL A 421 -6.18 -2.83 -31.15
CA VAL A 421 -6.41 -2.73 -29.71
C VAL A 421 -5.46 -1.74 -29.06
N VAL A 422 -4.16 -1.86 -29.33
CA VAL A 422 -3.16 -0.94 -28.77
C VAL A 422 -3.50 0.50 -29.15
N ASN A 423 -3.80 0.78 -30.42
CA ASN A 423 -4.15 2.13 -30.87
C ASN A 423 -5.41 2.67 -30.17
N LYS A 424 -6.41 1.82 -29.95
CA LYS A 424 -7.66 2.21 -29.27
C LYS A 424 -7.43 2.61 -27.81
N TYR A 425 -6.57 1.88 -27.09
CA TYR A 425 -6.39 2.05 -25.64
C TYR A 425 -5.11 2.78 -25.23
N ALA A 426 -4.17 3.02 -26.17
CA ALA A 426 -2.85 3.60 -25.89
C ALA A 426 -2.91 4.86 -25.03
N PHE A 427 -3.89 5.75 -25.24
CA PHE A 427 -3.98 7.02 -24.54
C PHE A 427 -5.24 7.18 -23.69
N LEU A 428 -5.90 6.06 -23.32
CA LEU A 428 -7.13 6.10 -22.53
C LEU A 428 -6.89 6.61 -21.10
N THR A 429 -5.80 6.16 -20.47
CA THR A 429 -5.49 6.44 -19.06
C THR A 429 -4.27 7.33 -18.87
N SER A 430 -3.52 7.59 -19.95
CA SER A 430 -2.32 8.42 -19.92
C SER A 430 -2.09 9.08 -21.27
N PRO A 431 -1.85 10.41 -21.33
CA PRO A 431 -1.53 11.10 -22.58
C PRO A 431 -0.07 10.92 -23.02
N TYR A 432 0.78 10.37 -22.14
CA TYR A 432 2.23 10.24 -22.35
C TYR A 432 2.57 9.08 -23.30
N PRO A 433 3.74 9.12 -23.95
CA PRO A 433 4.12 8.19 -25.01
C PRO A 433 3.99 6.71 -24.63
N LEU A 434 3.69 5.89 -25.61
CA LEU A 434 3.68 4.43 -25.49
C LEU A 434 4.86 3.83 -26.26
N LEU A 435 5.68 3.03 -25.59
CA LEU A 435 6.76 2.25 -26.19
C LEU A 435 6.23 0.85 -26.55
N VAL A 436 6.33 0.47 -27.82
CA VAL A 436 6.01 -0.89 -28.28
C VAL A 436 7.32 -1.62 -28.54
N TYR A 437 7.66 -2.55 -27.65
CA TYR A 437 8.87 -3.38 -27.72
C TYR A 437 8.59 -4.62 -28.58
N LEU A 438 9.17 -4.68 -29.78
CA LEU A 438 8.73 -5.61 -30.84
C LEU A 438 9.64 -6.85 -31.02
N CYS A 439 9.50 -7.92 -30.27
CA CYS A 439 10.29 -9.14 -30.51
C CYS A 439 9.80 -9.86 -31.78
N GLN A 440 10.52 -9.75 -32.90
CA GLN A 440 10.04 -10.30 -34.18
C GLN A 440 10.96 -11.40 -34.72
N ARG A 441 10.36 -12.51 -35.16
CA ARG A 441 10.98 -13.62 -35.89
C ARG A 441 10.16 -13.95 -37.14
N CYS A 442 9.83 -12.93 -37.90
CA CYS A 442 9.07 -13.09 -39.13
C CYS A 442 10.01 -13.20 -40.33
N SER A 443 9.57 -13.90 -41.36
CA SER A 443 10.14 -13.83 -42.71
C SER A 443 10.14 -12.37 -43.22
N PRO A 444 11.06 -11.98 -44.12
CA PRO A 444 11.09 -10.62 -44.67
C PRO A 444 9.77 -10.17 -45.31
N GLY A 445 9.03 -11.11 -45.93
CA GLY A 445 7.70 -10.84 -46.49
C GLY A 445 6.69 -10.43 -45.42
N GLN A 446 6.64 -11.15 -44.30
CA GLN A 446 5.74 -10.83 -43.19
C GLN A 446 6.23 -9.63 -42.35
N GLN A 447 7.54 -9.36 -42.31
CA GLN A 447 8.06 -8.10 -41.76
C GLN A 447 7.57 -6.88 -42.55
N ARG A 448 7.47 -6.99 -43.88
CA ARG A 448 6.85 -5.96 -44.73
C ARG A 448 5.37 -5.78 -44.41
N THR A 449 4.60 -6.87 -44.32
CA THR A 449 3.19 -6.82 -43.91
C THR A 449 3.02 -6.15 -42.54
N MET A 450 3.87 -6.51 -41.57
CA MET A 450 3.86 -5.90 -40.23
C MET A 450 4.18 -4.40 -40.29
N ALA A 451 5.17 -3.97 -41.09
CA ALA A 451 5.49 -2.55 -41.26
C ALA A 451 4.30 -1.77 -41.85
N GLN A 452 3.59 -2.35 -42.82
CA GLN A 452 2.37 -1.76 -43.38
C GLN A 452 1.25 -1.64 -42.34
N HIS A 453 1.04 -2.68 -41.52
CA HIS A 453 0.06 -2.64 -40.43
C HIS A 453 0.41 -1.56 -39.39
N LEU A 454 1.68 -1.45 -38.99
CA LEU A 454 2.15 -0.40 -38.07
C LEU A 454 1.83 1.01 -38.61
N LYS A 455 2.19 1.29 -39.87
CA LYS A 455 1.90 2.58 -40.52
C LYS A 455 0.40 2.85 -40.62
N LYS A 456 -0.37 1.87 -41.08
CA LYS A 456 -1.82 2.02 -41.34
C LYS A 456 -2.62 2.18 -40.05
N VAL A 457 -2.33 1.36 -39.04
CA VAL A 457 -3.12 1.31 -37.80
C VAL A 457 -2.80 2.48 -36.89
N PHE A 458 -1.52 2.80 -36.68
CA PHE A 458 -1.13 3.90 -35.81
C PHE A 458 -1.19 5.26 -36.50
N GLY A 459 -1.05 5.32 -37.83
CA GLY A 459 -1.18 6.55 -38.61
C GLY A 459 -0.30 7.67 -38.05
N SER A 460 -0.89 8.84 -37.80
CA SER A 460 -0.19 10.01 -37.25
C SER A 460 0.33 9.82 -35.82
N ARG A 461 -0.14 8.80 -35.07
CA ARG A 461 0.36 8.51 -33.72
C ARG A 461 1.70 7.78 -33.74
N LEU A 462 2.03 7.11 -34.83
CA LEU A 462 3.35 6.47 -34.99
C LEU A 462 4.42 7.55 -35.07
N TYR A 463 5.39 7.51 -34.16
CA TYR A 463 6.55 8.37 -34.23
C TYR A 463 7.59 7.76 -35.17
N THR A 464 8.05 8.55 -36.13
CA THR A 464 9.26 8.27 -36.90
C THR A 464 10.21 9.46 -36.75
N PRO A 465 11.54 9.23 -36.64
CA PRO A 465 12.52 10.31 -36.50
C PRO A 465 12.45 11.36 -37.62
N GLU A 466 12.05 10.95 -38.82
CA GLU A 466 11.91 11.82 -40.00
C GLU A 466 10.65 12.71 -39.95
N ALA A 467 9.55 12.23 -39.37
CA ALA A 467 8.26 12.93 -39.40
C ALA A 467 8.11 13.98 -38.29
N VAL A 468 8.83 13.83 -37.19
CA VAL A 468 8.79 14.77 -36.06
C VAL A 468 10.22 14.98 -35.54
N PRO A 469 10.95 15.97 -36.08
CA PRO A 469 12.24 16.35 -35.51
C PRO A 469 11.99 17.02 -34.16
N VAL A 470 12.08 16.24 -33.09
CA VAL A 470 12.25 16.81 -31.73
C VAL A 470 13.68 17.34 -31.72
N GLY A 471 13.83 18.63 -32.02
CA GLY A 471 15.13 19.25 -32.31
C GLY A 471 16.15 19.05 -31.17
N PRO A 472 17.46 18.99 -31.49
CA PRO A 472 18.53 18.93 -30.50
C PRO A 472 18.66 20.29 -29.79
N GLY A 473 17.79 20.54 -28.82
CA GLY A 473 17.90 21.67 -27.90
C GLY A 473 19.04 21.43 -26.89
N GLY A 474 20.28 21.66 -27.32
CA GLY A 474 21.47 21.64 -26.45
C GLY A 474 22.00 20.24 -26.11
N ARG A 475 23.19 19.93 -26.66
CA ARG A 475 23.87 18.61 -26.72
C ARG A 475 23.05 17.55 -27.48
N ALA A 476 23.59 17.07 -28.59
CA ALA A 476 22.95 16.16 -29.56
C ALA A 476 22.60 14.74 -29.04
N THR A 477 22.60 14.52 -27.72
CA THR A 477 22.59 13.20 -27.06
C THR A 477 21.42 12.95 -26.10
N ALA A 478 20.55 13.92 -25.85
CA ALA A 478 19.47 13.75 -24.87
C ALA A 478 18.21 13.12 -25.48
N LEU A 479 17.69 12.07 -24.82
CA LEU A 479 16.37 11.52 -25.12
C LEU A 479 15.28 12.59 -24.93
N PRO A 480 14.21 12.59 -25.75
CA PRO A 480 13.10 13.53 -25.60
C PRO A 480 12.36 13.28 -24.29
N SER A 481 11.60 14.27 -23.85
CA SER A 481 10.76 14.16 -22.66
C SER A 481 9.42 13.47 -22.94
N PRO A 482 8.77 12.88 -21.91
CA PRO A 482 7.40 12.43 -22.03
C PRO A 482 6.44 13.52 -22.55
N GLU A 483 6.64 14.78 -22.14
CA GLU A 483 5.84 15.92 -22.57
C GLU A 483 5.92 16.14 -24.09
N GLN A 484 7.13 16.15 -24.66
CA GLN A 484 7.35 16.34 -26.09
C GLN A 484 6.75 15.22 -26.97
N LEU A 485 6.58 14.03 -26.40
CA LEU A 485 6.09 12.85 -27.10
C LEU A 485 4.64 12.48 -26.75
N LYS A 486 3.87 13.40 -26.16
CA LYS A 486 2.45 13.17 -25.87
C LYS A 486 1.68 12.67 -27.10
N GLY A 487 0.85 11.65 -26.90
CA GLY A 487 0.04 11.04 -27.94
C GLY A 487 0.82 10.24 -29.00
N ARG A 488 2.13 9.99 -28.79
CA ARG A 488 2.97 9.25 -29.73
C ARG A 488 3.22 7.81 -29.30
N ILE A 489 3.31 6.93 -30.30
CA ILE A 489 3.66 5.51 -30.15
C ILE A 489 5.03 5.32 -30.80
N LEU A 490 6.00 4.84 -30.04
CA LEU A 490 7.38 4.64 -30.46
C LEU A 490 7.68 3.14 -30.59
N ILE A 491 8.24 2.74 -31.71
CA ILE A 491 8.67 1.35 -31.92
C ILE A 491 10.09 1.17 -31.38
N VAL A 492 10.23 0.24 -30.45
CA VAL A 492 11.51 -0.22 -29.92
C VAL A 492 11.89 -1.51 -30.66
N GLY A 493 12.98 -1.45 -31.42
CA GLY A 493 13.20 -2.26 -32.63
C GLY A 493 14.63 -2.76 -32.79
N LYS A 494 14.88 -3.83 -33.56
CA LYS A 494 16.18 -3.98 -34.21
C LYS A 494 16.27 -3.01 -35.37
N LYS A 495 17.43 -2.41 -35.61
CA LYS A 495 17.63 -1.38 -36.64
C LYS A 495 18.86 -1.73 -37.48
N LEU A 496 18.77 -1.52 -38.79
CA LEU A 496 19.88 -1.64 -39.73
C LEU A 496 20.86 -0.48 -39.54
N PRO A 497 22.19 -0.71 -39.71
CA PRO A 497 23.17 0.36 -39.72
C PRO A 497 22.90 1.38 -40.84
N PRO A 498 23.24 2.66 -40.66
CA PRO A 498 23.02 3.71 -41.66
C PRO A 498 23.79 3.50 -42.97
N GLU A 499 24.85 2.67 -42.98
CA GLU A 499 25.73 2.42 -44.13
C GLU A 499 25.17 1.37 -45.12
N GLN A 500 24.06 0.70 -44.80
CA GLN A 500 23.40 -0.26 -45.71
C GLN A 500 22.39 0.46 -46.60
N ASP A 501 22.85 0.95 -47.76
CA ASP A 501 22.01 1.58 -48.77
C ASP A 501 21.03 0.57 -49.40
N GLY A 502 19.74 0.74 -49.09
CA GLY A 502 18.62 0.26 -49.91
C GLY A 502 18.22 -1.23 -49.85
N SER A 503 18.97 -2.12 -49.18
CA SER A 503 18.66 -3.55 -49.13
C SER A 503 18.42 -4.10 -47.72
N ASP A 504 17.64 -5.19 -47.61
CA ASP A 504 17.51 -5.99 -46.39
C ASP A 504 18.89 -6.43 -45.86
N GLY A 505 19.09 -6.40 -44.55
CA GLY A 505 20.37 -6.70 -43.92
C GLY A 505 20.27 -7.77 -42.83
N GLU A 506 21.41 -8.33 -42.44
CA GLU A 506 21.49 -9.24 -41.28
C GLU A 506 21.70 -8.45 -39.99
N VAL A 507 20.89 -8.75 -38.98
CA VAL A 507 21.07 -8.25 -37.61
C VAL A 507 21.23 -9.42 -36.65
N SER A 508 22.09 -9.25 -35.65
CA SER A 508 22.36 -10.29 -34.66
C SER A 508 21.09 -10.64 -33.86
N GLU A 509 20.83 -11.93 -33.62
CA GLU A 509 19.85 -12.41 -32.63
C GLU A 509 20.44 -12.58 -31.23
N GLU A 510 21.72 -12.26 -31.03
CA GLU A 510 22.44 -12.50 -29.76
C GLU A 510 21.78 -11.88 -28.50
N ASP A 511 20.81 -10.96 -28.66
CA ASP A 511 20.20 -10.22 -27.57
C ASP A 511 18.75 -10.65 -27.20
N GLU A 512 18.11 -11.55 -27.96
CA GLU A 512 16.77 -12.08 -27.62
C GLU A 512 16.72 -13.62 -27.72
N GLU A 513 16.39 -14.26 -26.59
CA GLU A 513 15.65 -15.54 -26.52
C GLU A 513 16.43 -16.78 -27.00
N ILE A 514 17.06 -17.55 -26.11
CA ILE A 514 16.47 -18.65 -25.30
C ILE A 514 17.18 -18.68 -23.94
N GLY A 515 16.56 -19.26 -22.92
CA GLY A 515 17.19 -19.50 -21.62
C GLY A 515 18.55 -20.19 -21.66
N GLY A 516 19.61 -19.41 -21.79
CA GLY A 516 20.99 -19.78 -21.50
C GLY A 516 21.42 -18.95 -20.30
N GLY A 517 21.17 -19.47 -19.11
CA GLY A 517 21.47 -18.77 -17.86
C GLY A 517 22.93 -18.39 -17.82
N GLY A 518 23.26 -17.11 -17.66
CA GLY A 518 24.64 -16.58 -17.80
C GLY A 518 25.75 -17.55 -17.34
N PRO A 519 26.22 -17.52 -16.08
CA PRO A 519 27.16 -18.53 -15.56
C PRO A 519 26.52 -19.91 -15.30
N LEU A 520 25.22 -20.07 -15.60
CA LEU A 520 24.40 -21.24 -15.29
C LEU A 520 24.17 -22.14 -16.51
N ALA A 521 24.68 -21.78 -17.68
CA ALA A 521 24.62 -22.59 -18.90
C ALA A 521 25.36 -23.91 -18.62
N GLY A 522 24.67 -25.03 -18.82
CA GLY A 522 25.21 -26.35 -18.49
C GLY A 522 25.14 -26.75 -17.00
N ARG A 523 24.61 -25.91 -16.10
CA ARG A 523 24.36 -26.31 -14.70
C ARG A 523 23.04 -27.07 -14.55
N ARG A 524 23.10 -28.12 -13.74
CA ARG A 524 21.97 -28.92 -13.25
C ARG A 524 21.28 -28.19 -12.10
N MET A 525 20.02 -27.81 -12.26
CA MET A 525 19.23 -27.14 -11.22
C MET A 525 18.10 -28.05 -10.73
N THR A 526 17.96 -28.22 -9.42
CA THR A 526 16.81 -28.89 -8.79
C THR A 526 15.60 -27.96 -8.75
N ILE A 527 14.41 -28.48 -9.04
CA ILE A 527 13.15 -27.72 -8.98
C ILE A 527 12.74 -27.55 -7.51
N PRO A 528 12.52 -26.32 -7.00
CA PRO A 528 12.07 -26.11 -5.62
C PRO A 528 10.70 -26.79 -5.40
N GLY A 529 10.62 -27.67 -4.39
CA GLY A 529 9.40 -28.42 -4.06
C GLY A 529 9.31 -29.83 -4.66
N GLU A 530 10.23 -30.21 -5.56
CA GLU A 530 10.32 -31.56 -6.15
C GLU A 530 11.65 -32.26 -5.79
N GLU A 531 12.24 -31.91 -4.65
CA GLU A 531 13.56 -32.41 -4.22
C GLU A 531 13.59 -33.94 -4.07
N GLU A 532 12.48 -34.57 -3.65
CA GLU A 532 12.33 -36.02 -3.53
C GLU A 532 12.19 -36.76 -4.88
N LEU A 533 11.84 -36.06 -5.96
CA LEU A 533 11.58 -36.67 -7.28
C LEU A 533 12.83 -36.75 -8.17
N GLY A 534 13.95 -36.14 -7.76
CA GLY A 534 15.23 -36.20 -8.48
C GLY A 534 15.23 -35.51 -9.84
N VAL A 535 14.25 -34.66 -10.14
CA VAL A 535 14.12 -33.96 -11.42
C VAL A 535 15.06 -32.75 -11.46
N VAL A 536 15.87 -32.69 -12.51
CA VAL A 536 16.90 -31.67 -12.69
C VAL A 536 16.67 -30.93 -14.01
N LEU A 537 16.44 -29.62 -13.94
CA LEU A 537 16.41 -28.75 -15.11
C LEU A 537 17.84 -28.55 -15.62
N VAL A 538 18.12 -29.03 -16.83
CA VAL A 538 19.37 -28.75 -17.54
C VAL A 538 19.11 -27.57 -18.46
N VAL A 539 19.80 -26.45 -18.19
CA VAL A 539 19.76 -25.28 -19.07
C VAL A 539 20.65 -25.57 -20.29
N PRO A 540 20.10 -25.75 -21.50
CA PRO A 540 20.90 -26.08 -22.67
C PRO A 540 21.92 -24.97 -22.97
N PRO A 541 23.11 -25.32 -23.49
CA PRO A 541 24.10 -24.32 -23.92
C PRO A 541 23.49 -23.43 -25.01
N PRO A 542 23.92 -22.15 -25.11
CA PRO A 542 23.41 -21.26 -26.15
C PRO A 542 23.65 -21.88 -27.52
N SER A 543 22.58 -22.08 -28.29
CA SER A 543 22.66 -22.39 -29.71
C SER A 543 23.44 -21.28 -30.42
N GLN A 544 24.20 -21.64 -31.46
CA GLN A 544 24.98 -20.70 -32.29
C GLN A 544 24.20 -19.41 -32.58
N SER A 545 24.91 -18.27 -32.64
CA SER A 545 24.34 -16.95 -32.94
C SER A 545 23.51 -17.01 -34.21
N ARG A 546 22.18 -17.02 -34.06
CA ARG A 546 21.28 -16.92 -35.19
C ARG A 546 21.31 -15.49 -35.72
N LYS A 547 21.21 -15.36 -37.04
CA LYS A 547 21.14 -14.08 -37.72
C LYS A 547 19.72 -13.88 -38.22
N LEU A 548 19.12 -12.75 -37.88
CA LEU A 548 17.81 -12.36 -38.38
C LEU A 548 18.00 -11.48 -39.60
N ARG A 549 17.35 -11.82 -40.70
CA ARG A 549 17.28 -10.92 -41.86
C ARG A 549 16.20 -9.86 -41.60
N LEU A 550 16.60 -8.61 -41.43
CA LEU A 550 15.71 -7.49 -41.11
C LEU A 550 15.33 -6.73 -42.40
N HIS A 551 14.03 -6.61 -42.63
CA HIS A 551 13.48 -5.87 -43.76
C HIS A 551 13.62 -4.36 -43.51
N LYS A 552 14.12 -3.63 -44.52
CA LYS A 552 14.44 -2.21 -44.38
C LYS A 552 13.25 -1.35 -43.93
N GLU A 553 12.08 -1.56 -44.51
CA GLU A 553 10.89 -0.77 -44.16
C GLU A 553 10.49 -0.90 -42.68
N LEU A 554 10.72 -2.06 -42.06
CA LEU A 554 10.46 -2.26 -40.64
C LEU A 554 11.53 -1.55 -39.80
N SER A 555 12.80 -1.62 -40.21
CA SER A 555 13.92 -0.91 -39.58
C SER A 555 13.72 0.61 -39.57
N ASP A 556 13.21 1.18 -40.67
CA ASP A 556 13.00 2.64 -40.80
C ASP A 556 11.91 3.15 -39.83
N LEU A 557 10.97 2.28 -39.41
CA LEU A 557 9.95 2.61 -38.39
C LEU A 557 10.49 2.59 -36.95
N VAL A 558 11.71 2.08 -36.74
CA VAL A 558 12.29 1.95 -35.40
C VAL A 558 12.79 3.31 -34.91
N ALA A 559 12.10 3.82 -33.89
CA ALA A 559 12.44 5.05 -33.20
C ALA A 559 13.62 4.84 -32.23
N ILE A 560 13.64 3.70 -31.53
CA ILE A 560 14.66 3.36 -30.53
C ILE A 560 15.24 1.99 -30.86
N ALA A 561 16.53 1.95 -31.16
CA ALA A 561 17.24 0.71 -31.47
C ALA A 561 17.54 -0.09 -30.20
N ARG A 562 17.27 -1.40 -30.24
CA ARG A 562 17.60 -2.32 -29.15
C ARG A 562 19.06 -2.72 -29.19
N THR A 563 19.66 -2.77 -28.01
CA THR A 563 21.02 -3.29 -27.78
C THR A 563 21.01 -4.22 -26.57
N GLY A 564 21.94 -5.16 -26.50
CA GLY A 564 22.17 -5.97 -25.30
C GLY A 564 23.21 -5.40 -24.35
N SER A 565 23.64 -6.25 -23.41
CA SER A 565 24.60 -5.90 -22.34
C SER A 565 25.96 -5.46 -22.85
N ARG A 566 26.36 -5.85 -24.08
CA ARG A 566 27.61 -5.37 -24.71
C ARG A 566 27.69 -3.84 -24.78
N SER A 567 26.55 -3.16 -24.94
CA SER A 567 26.51 -1.69 -24.96
C SER A 567 26.92 -1.06 -23.62
N PHE A 568 26.55 -1.69 -22.49
CA PHE A 568 26.98 -1.28 -21.16
C PHE A 568 28.50 -1.42 -20.99
N TYR A 569 29.07 -2.57 -21.36
CA TYR A 569 30.51 -2.79 -21.23
C TYR A 569 31.35 -1.91 -22.16
N ALA A 570 30.88 -1.66 -23.38
CA ALA A 570 31.55 -0.75 -24.31
C ALA A 570 31.61 0.67 -23.73
N GLN A 571 30.51 1.18 -23.17
CA GLN A 571 30.49 2.49 -22.53
C GLN A 571 31.38 2.54 -21.29
N ARG A 572 31.38 1.48 -20.47
CA ARG A 572 32.24 1.37 -19.29
C ARG A 572 33.72 1.40 -19.65
N ALA A 573 34.14 0.63 -20.66
CA ALA A 573 35.52 0.59 -21.13
C ALA A 573 35.99 1.96 -21.67
N GLY A 574 35.13 2.69 -22.37
CA GLY A 574 35.42 4.04 -22.85
C GLY A 574 35.65 5.07 -21.73
N HIS A 575 34.99 4.91 -20.57
CA HIS A 575 35.24 5.78 -19.41
C HIS A 575 36.55 5.43 -18.70
N SER A 576 36.92 4.15 -18.62
CA SER A 576 38.19 3.72 -17.99
C SER A 576 39.44 4.19 -18.74
N GLN A 577 39.37 4.40 -20.06
CA GLN A 577 40.49 4.93 -20.87
C GLN A 577 40.67 6.46 -20.78
N SER A 578 39.79 7.17 -20.07
CA SER A 578 39.81 8.64 -19.95
C SER A 578 40.54 9.17 -18.69
N GLN A 579 41.31 8.35 -17.99
CA GLN A 579 42.24 8.84 -16.96
C GLN A 579 43.50 9.47 -17.59
N PRO A 580 44.06 10.56 -17.02
CA PRO A 580 45.07 11.38 -17.68
C PRO A 580 46.45 10.72 -17.62
N SER A 581 46.78 9.87 -18.58
CA SER A 581 48.16 9.51 -18.87
C SER A 581 48.71 10.42 -19.96
N SER A 582 49.52 11.41 -19.57
CA SER A 582 50.50 12.17 -20.38
C SER A 582 50.00 12.95 -21.62
N PRO A 583 50.41 14.21 -21.83
CA PRO A 583 50.04 14.97 -23.02
C PRO A 583 50.95 14.59 -24.20
N SER A 584 50.59 13.55 -24.96
CA SER A 584 51.24 13.31 -26.25
C SER A 584 50.35 12.49 -27.19
N SER A 585 49.49 13.19 -27.94
CA SER A 585 49.17 12.99 -29.38
C SER A 585 47.74 13.48 -29.67
N PRO A 586 47.51 14.35 -30.68
CA PRO A 586 46.17 14.75 -31.08
C PRO A 586 45.49 13.65 -31.91
N CYS A 587 44.17 13.55 -31.78
CA CYS A 587 43.25 12.77 -32.61
C CYS A 587 43.17 11.27 -32.34
N THR A 588 42.46 10.89 -31.27
CA THR A 588 41.49 9.79 -31.37
C THR A 588 40.12 10.44 -31.58
N PRO A 589 39.35 10.11 -32.64
CA PRO A 589 37.99 10.63 -32.78
C PRO A 589 37.17 10.27 -31.54
N LEU A 590 36.39 11.21 -31.00
CA LEU A 590 35.30 10.86 -30.09
C LEU A 590 34.47 9.74 -30.76
N PRO A 591 33.99 8.74 -30.01
CA PRO A 591 33.10 7.74 -30.59
C PRO A 591 31.93 8.46 -31.28
N SER A 592 31.82 8.24 -32.58
CA SER A 592 30.73 8.72 -33.44
C SER A 592 29.40 8.57 -32.72
N GLU A 593 28.73 9.67 -32.41
CA GLU A 593 27.41 9.65 -31.79
C GLU A 593 26.43 8.88 -32.70
N SER A 594 25.73 7.91 -32.14
CA SER A 594 24.74 7.11 -32.88
C SER A 594 23.63 8.02 -33.40
N PRO A 595 23.25 7.94 -34.70
CA PRO A 595 22.22 8.81 -35.29
C PRO A 595 20.80 8.50 -34.80
N TYR A 596 20.64 7.52 -33.90
CA TYR A 596 19.37 7.11 -33.31
C TYR A 596 19.54 6.78 -31.83
N TRP A 597 18.43 6.90 -31.08
CA TRP A 597 18.36 6.52 -29.68
C TRP A 597 18.46 5.02 -29.49
N THR A 598 19.02 4.60 -28.36
CA THR A 598 19.19 3.19 -28.02
C THR A 598 18.50 2.83 -26.70
N LEU A 599 18.12 1.55 -26.59
CA LEU A 599 17.62 0.95 -25.36
C LEU A 599 18.38 -0.36 -25.10
N CYS A 600 19.05 -0.42 -23.96
CA CYS A 600 19.78 -1.60 -23.50
C CYS A 600 18.82 -2.57 -22.80
N SER A 601 18.67 -3.78 -23.35
CA SER A 601 17.80 -4.83 -22.82
C SER A 601 18.63 -5.90 -22.13
N LEU A 602 18.38 -6.11 -20.83
CA LEU A 602 19.12 -7.03 -19.97
C LEU A 602 18.20 -8.18 -19.53
N GLY A 603 18.74 -9.40 -19.54
CA GLY A 603 18.09 -10.52 -18.87
C GLY A 603 18.17 -10.37 -17.35
N GLU A 604 17.19 -10.92 -16.63
CA GLU A 604 17.09 -10.88 -15.16
C GLU A 604 18.42 -11.17 -14.43
N GLY A 605 19.13 -12.23 -14.85
CA GLY A 605 20.40 -12.64 -14.25
C GLY A 605 21.52 -11.62 -14.45
N GLU A 606 21.63 -11.06 -15.66
CA GLU A 606 22.67 -10.07 -15.95
C GLU A 606 22.36 -8.71 -15.31
N GLY A 607 21.09 -8.28 -15.34
CA GLY A 607 20.66 -7.09 -14.62
C GLY A 607 20.89 -7.22 -13.11
N GLY A 608 20.66 -8.42 -12.55
CA GLY A 608 20.90 -8.70 -11.12
C GLY A 608 22.39 -8.67 -10.78
N ARG A 609 23.22 -9.20 -11.68
CA ARG A 609 24.68 -9.15 -11.54
C ARG A 609 25.20 -7.72 -11.60
N LEU A 610 24.79 -6.92 -12.58
CA LEU A 610 25.20 -5.52 -12.70
C LEU A 610 24.76 -4.68 -11.49
N THR A 611 23.57 -4.95 -10.95
CA THR A 611 23.07 -4.29 -9.74
C THR A 611 23.94 -4.63 -8.53
N THR A 612 24.49 -5.85 -8.46
CA THR A 612 25.31 -6.33 -7.34
C THR A 612 26.80 -5.93 -7.48
N GLU A 613 27.40 -6.21 -8.63
CA GLU A 613 28.85 -6.11 -8.88
C GLU A 613 29.31 -4.74 -9.37
N SER A 614 28.44 -3.97 -10.02
CA SER A 614 28.78 -2.66 -10.60
C SER A 614 27.62 -1.65 -10.49
N PRO A 615 27.10 -1.40 -9.27
CA PRO A 615 25.91 -0.57 -9.06
C PRO A 615 26.14 0.90 -9.47
N GLU A 616 27.32 1.45 -9.26
CA GLU A 616 27.63 2.86 -9.59
C GLU A 616 27.68 3.07 -11.10
N ASP A 617 28.37 2.17 -11.79
CA ASP A 617 28.45 2.18 -13.26
C ASP A 617 27.06 2.02 -13.89
N LEU A 618 26.21 1.15 -13.32
CA LEU A 618 24.84 0.96 -13.79
C LEU A 618 23.98 2.22 -13.59
N VAL A 619 24.05 2.86 -12.43
CA VAL A 619 23.34 4.11 -12.17
C VAL A 619 23.81 5.20 -13.15
N MET A 620 25.12 5.35 -13.35
CA MET A 620 25.69 6.32 -14.30
C MET A 620 25.25 6.04 -15.74
N PHE A 621 25.25 4.76 -16.15
CA PHE A 621 24.76 4.34 -17.47
C PHE A 621 23.28 4.70 -17.66
N THR A 622 22.44 4.41 -16.67
CA THR A 622 20.99 4.68 -16.75
C THR A 622 20.63 6.15 -16.64
N LYS A 623 21.55 7.07 -16.35
CA LYS A 623 21.28 8.53 -16.46
C LYS A 623 20.99 8.93 -17.91
N ARG A 624 21.68 8.32 -18.87
CA ARG A 624 21.64 8.71 -20.29
C ARG A 624 21.00 7.67 -21.19
N THR A 625 21.05 6.40 -20.80
CA THR A 625 20.58 5.29 -21.63
C THR A 625 19.32 4.65 -21.05
N LEU A 626 18.29 4.44 -21.89
CA LEU A 626 17.13 3.64 -21.50
C LEU A 626 17.57 2.21 -21.29
N THR A 627 17.25 1.66 -20.12
CA THR A 627 17.63 0.31 -19.72
C THR A 627 16.38 -0.46 -19.32
N ARG A 628 16.27 -1.66 -19.88
CA ARG A 628 15.18 -2.59 -19.63
C ARG A 628 15.69 -3.86 -18.99
N VAL A 629 14.95 -4.39 -18.03
CA VAL A 629 15.16 -5.75 -17.50
C VAL A 629 13.93 -6.60 -17.80
N ARG A 630 14.15 -7.81 -18.31
CA ARG A 630 13.09 -8.80 -18.58
C ARG A 630 13.17 -10.02 -17.66
N PRO A 631 12.03 -10.66 -17.34
CA PRO A 631 12.02 -11.92 -16.58
C PRO A 631 12.88 -12.99 -17.26
N SER A 632 13.49 -13.85 -16.44
CA SER A 632 14.22 -15.01 -16.94
C SER A 632 13.28 -15.98 -17.62
N SER A 633 13.70 -16.58 -18.74
CA SER A 633 12.92 -17.60 -19.44
C SER A 633 12.79 -18.91 -18.66
N VAL A 634 13.53 -19.08 -17.55
CA VAL A 634 13.35 -20.22 -16.63
C VAL A 634 12.12 -20.06 -15.72
N ARG A 635 11.50 -18.87 -15.70
CA ARG A 635 10.25 -18.59 -14.99
C ARG A 635 9.07 -19.10 -15.81
N LEU A 636 8.97 -20.42 -15.92
CA LEU A 636 7.96 -21.09 -16.74
C LEU A 636 6.55 -20.74 -16.27
N ASP A 637 6.37 -20.61 -14.96
CA ASP A 637 5.14 -20.24 -14.27
C ASP A 637 4.74 -18.76 -14.41
N SER A 638 5.44 -17.99 -15.25
CA SER A 638 5.24 -16.54 -15.40
C SER A 638 5.44 -15.77 -14.08
N SER A 639 6.23 -16.28 -13.13
CA SER A 639 6.59 -15.53 -11.92
C SER A 639 7.34 -14.23 -12.25
N ASN A 640 7.34 -13.29 -11.30
CA ASN A 640 7.90 -11.96 -11.50
C ASN A 640 9.20 -11.76 -10.71
N PRO A 641 10.24 -11.15 -11.32
CA PRO A 641 11.42 -10.72 -10.58
C PRO A 641 11.07 -9.52 -9.68
N ASN A 642 11.86 -9.28 -8.64
CA ASN A 642 11.62 -8.15 -7.74
C ASN A 642 12.05 -6.82 -8.39
N PRO A 643 11.11 -5.92 -8.74
CA PRO A 643 11.44 -4.71 -9.48
C PRO A 643 12.23 -3.69 -8.67
N GLN A 644 12.15 -3.74 -7.33
CA GLN A 644 12.87 -2.82 -6.46
C GLN A 644 14.38 -2.99 -6.56
N GLY A 645 14.88 -4.21 -6.82
CA GLY A 645 16.31 -4.45 -7.02
C GLY A 645 16.86 -3.63 -8.18
N TYR A 646 16.17 -3.65 -9.32
CA TYR A 646 16.59 -2.95 -10.54
C TYR A 646 16.33 -1.44 -10.50
N TRP A 647 15.22 -1.01 -9.89
CA TRP A 647 14.95 0.42 -9.71
C TRP A 647 16.04 1.12 -8.88
N LYS A 648 16.63 0.43 -7.90
CA LYS A 648 17.79 0.94 -7.14
C LYS A 648 19.03 1.17 -8.02
N GLY A 649 19.18 0.42 -9.11
CA GLY A 649 20.21 0.63 -10.13
C GLY A 649 19.84 1.68 -11.18
N GLY A 650 18.70 2.36 -11.03
CA GLY A 650 18.21 3.36 -11.98
C GLY A 650 17.51 2.80 -13.23
N VAL A 651 17.39 1.48 -13.36
CA VAL A 651 16.70 0.84 -14.51
C VAL A 651 15.28 1.35 -14.66
N GLN A 652 14.94 1.88 -15.83
CA GLN A 652 13.67 2.55 -16.10
C GLN A 652 12.54 1.57 -16.39
N LEU A 653 12.83 0.53 -17.18
CA LEU A 653 11.83 -0.39 -17.73
C LEU A 653 12.00 -1.79 -17.14
N VAL A 654 11.42 -2.03 -15.96
CA VAL A 654 11.42 -3.38 -15.38
C VAL A 654 10.14 -4.09 -15.83
N ALA A 655 10.27 -4.99 -16.81
CA ALA A 655 9.14 -5.66 -17.42
C ALA A 655 8.62 -6.79 -16.51
N LEU A 656 7.31 -6.79 -16.24
CA LEU A 656 6.66 -7.79 -15.40
C LEU A 656 5.49 -8.47 -16.12
N ASN A 657 5.30 -9.77 -15.84
CA ASN A 657 4.15 -10.58 -16.21
C ASN A 657 2.90 -10.05 -15.52
N GLN A 658 1.98 -9.46 -16.27
CA GLN A 658 0.75 -8.83 -15.73
C GLN A 658 -0.32 -9.86 -15.34
N GLN A 659 -0.24 -11.06 -15.91
CA GLN A 659 -1.14 -12.18 -15.65
C GLN A 659 -0.89 -12.86 -14.29
N THR A 660 0.27 -12.63 -13.68
CA THR A 660 0.68 -13.27 -12.41
C THR A 660 0.57 -12.30 -11.24
N PRO A 661 -0.54 -12.29 -10.48
CA PRO A 661 -0.68 -11.45 -9.30
C PRO A 661 0.31 -11.87 -8.20
N GLY A 662 0.68 -10.93 -7.35
CA GLY A 662 1.58 -11.18 -6.22
C GLY A 662 2.35 -9.92 -5.82
N ALA A 663 3.16 -10.04 -4.76
CA ALA A 663 3.84 -8.91 -4.14
C ALA A 663 4.65 -8.03 -5.11
N MET A 664 5.28 -8.63 -6.14
CA MET A 664 6.07 -7.89 -7.12
C MET A 664 5.18 -7.03 -8.03
N LEU A 665 4.02 -7.54 -8.43
CA LEU A 665 3.06 -6.80 -9.23
C LEU A 665 2.33 -5.75 -8.38
N ASP A 666 2.06 -6.03 -7.10
CA ASP A 666 1.48 -5.07 -6.16
C ASP A 666 2.43 -3.88 -5.93
N LEU A 667 3.74 -4.15 -5.80
CA LEU A 667 4.76 -3.11 -5.70
C LEU A 667 4.84 -2.26 -6.97
N HIS A 668 4.74 -2.89 -8.14
CA HIS A 668 4.66 -2.19 -9.42
C HIS A 668 3.42 -1.31 -9.51
N ARG A 669 2.23 -1.85 -9.20
CA ARG A 669 0.97 -1.07 -9.21
C ARG A 669 1.01 0.09 -8.22
N GLY A 670 1.52 -0.12 -7.00
CA GLY A 670 1.65 0.93 -5.99
C GLY A 670 2.67 2.02 -6.38
N ARG A 671 3.75 1.66 -7.09
CA ARG A 671 4.68 2.67 -7.62
C ARG A 671 4.02 3.53 -8.69
N PHE A 672 3.34 2.89 -9.65
CA PHE A 672 2.75 3.57 -10.81
C PHE A 672 1.35 4.12 -10.58
N SER A 673 0.76 3.99 -9.38
CA SER A 673 -0.45 4.73 -8.98
C SER A 673 -0.16 6.19 -8.65
N GLN A 674 1.11 6.54 -8.45
CA GLN A 674 1.55 7.92 -8.23
C GLN A 674 1.46 8.74 -9.53
N ASN A 675 1.55 10.08 -9.40
CA ASN A 675 1.65 10.99 -10.54
C ASN A 675 0.48 10.81 -11.52
N GLY A 676 -0.73 10.76 -10.97
CA GLY A 676 -1.99 10.61 -11.71
C GLY A 676 -2.17 9.25 -12.37
N GLY A 677 -1.43 8.23 -11.93
CA GLY A 677 -1.50 6.90 -12.55
C GLY A 677 -0.99 6.86 -13.99
N CYS A 678 -0.20 7.86 -14.42
CA CYS A 678 0.10 8.07 -15.83
C CYS A 678 1.16 7.11 -16.42
N GLY A 679 1.72 6.23 -15.59
CA GLY A 679 2.71 5.23 -15.97
C GLY A 679 4.16 5.73 -16.06
N TYR A 680 4.40 6.99 -15.72
CA TYR A 680 5.73 7.61 -15.61
C TYR A 680 5.93 8.17 -14.20
N VAL A 681 7.03 7.79 -13.56
CA VAL A 681 7.42 8.29 -12.23
C VAL A 681 8.85 8.79 -12.30
N LEU A 682 9.05 10.09 -12.06
CA LEU A 682 10.36 10.73 -12.08
C LEU A 682 11.29 10.09 -11.04
N ARG A 683 12.51 9.73 -11.45
CA ARG A 683 13.51 9.15 -10.56
C ARG A 683 14.03 10.21 -9.57
N PRO A 684 14.56 9.79 -8.42
CA PRO A 684 15.23 10.70 -7.48
C PRO A 684 16.35 11.50 -8.15
N ALA A 685 16.56 12.75 -7.73
CA ALA A 685 17.57 13.65 -8.29
C ALA A 685 18.98 13.03 -8.32
N VAL A 686 19.36 12.29 -7.27
CA VAL A 686 20.65 11.60 -7.18
C VAL A 686 20.89 10.56 -8.29
N MET A 687 19.82 10.05 -8.93
CA MET A 687 19.88 9.12 -10.07
C MET A 687 19.74 9.81 -11.43
N ARG A 688 19.69 11.15 -11.46
CA ARG A 688 19.47 11.95 -12.67
C ARG A 688 20.60 12.95 -12.90
N ASP A 689 21.05 13.63 -11.86
CA ASP A 689 21.98 14.75 -11.99
C ASP A 689 23.37 14.26 -12.44
N GLU A 690 23.99 14.92 -13.42
CA GLU A 690 25.24 14.42 -14.02
C GLU A 690 26.39 14.32 -13.01
N VAL A 691 26.45 15.26 -12.07
CA VAL A 691 27.52 15.39 -11.07
C VAL A 691 27.30 14.56 -9.80
N SER A 692 26.15 13.90 -9.65
CA SER A 692 25.87 13.08 -8.47
C SER A 692 26.55 11.71 -8.56
N TYR A 693 27.24 11.30 -7.49
CA TYR A 693 27.72 9.93 -7.33
C TYR A 693 26.78 9.18 -6.39
N PHE A 694 26.19 8.09 -6.86
CA PHE A 694 25.26 7.27 -6.08
C PHE A 694 25.52 5.78 -6.31
N SER A 695 25.58 5.02 -5.22
CA SER A 695 25.64 3.56 -5.24
C SER A 695 24.38 2.99 -4.59
N ALA A 696 23.80 1.96 -5.22
CA ALA A 696 22.66 1.24 -4.66
C ALA A 696 22.97 0.54 -3.32
N HIS A 697 24.25 0.33 -3.00
CA HIS A 697 24.71 -0.31 -1.76
C HIS A 697 25.25 0.68 -0.73
N THR A 698 25.13 2.00 -0.95
CA THR A 698 25.55 2.98 0.06
C THR A 698 24.82 2.70 1.38
N GLN A 699 25.60 2.37 2.42
CA GLN A 699 25.12 2.20 3.79
C GLN A 699 25.10 3.57 4.48
N GLY A 700 23.99 3.92 5.13
CA GLY A 700 23.85 5.19 5.84
C GLY A 700 23.21 6.30 5.00
N ARG A 701 23.66 7.55 5.18
CA ARG A 701 23.06 8.73 4.54
C ARG A 701 23.68 8.96 3.16
N VAL A 702 22.82 9.17 2.16
CA VAL A 702 23.25 9.64 0.84
C VAL A 702 23.48 11.15 0.91
N PRO A 703 24.60 11.69 0.43
CA PRO A 703 24.84 13.14 0.43
C PRO A 703 23.69 13.92 -0.22
N GLY A 704 23.21 14.96 0.47
CA GLY A 704 22.08 15.77 -0.01
C GLY A 704 20.69 15.15 0.15
N VAL A 705 20.58 13.91 0.67
CA VAL A 705 19.28 13.25 0.91
C VAL A 705 19.12 12.98 2.41
N PRO A 706 18.21 13.67 3.12
CA PRO A 706 17.98 13.42 4.53
C PRO A 706 17.35 12.04 4.74
N ALA A 707 17.92 11.24 5.65
CA ALA A 707 17.32 9.97 6.04
C ALA A 707 16.00 10.20 6.80
N GLN A 708 14.98 9.43 6.47
CA GLN A 708 13.67 9.48 7.12
C GLN A 708 13.42 8.21 7.92
N THR A 709 12.67 8.33 9.02
CA THR A 709 12.26 7.19 9.86
C THR A 709 10.75 7.01 9.73
N LEU A 710 10.32 5.84 9.26
CA LEU A 710 8.91 5.48 9.18
C LEU A 710 8.54 4.57 10.36
N ARG A 711 7.57 4.99 11.17
CA ARG A 711 6.98 4.17 12.24
C ARG A 711 5.53 3.87 11.91
N ILE A 712 5.20 2.60 11.68
CA ILE A 712 3.83 2.16 11.40
C ILE A 712 3.30 1.42 12.63
N LYS A 713 2.20 1.91 13.21
CA LYS A 713 1.47 1.24 14.30
C LYS A 713 0.07 0.88 13.83
N VAL A 714 -0.22 -0.42 13.75
CA VAL A 714 -1.56 -0.91 13.40
C VAL A 714 -2.46 -0.82 14.64
N LYS A 715 -3.35 0.17 14.70
CA LYS A 715 -4.26 0.41 15.85
C LYS A 715 -5.53 -0.45 15.81
N ALA A 716 -6.20 -0.54 14.66
CA ALA A 716 -7.43 -1.30 14.48
C ALA A 716 -7.64 -1.68 13.00
N SER A 717 -8.52 -2.65 12.72
CA SER A 717 -8.94 -3.03 11.37
C SER A 717 -10.46 -3.13 11.28
N ARG A 718 -11.06 -2.60 10.21
CA ARG A 718 -12.51 -2.67 9.94
C ARG A 718 -12.72 -3.48 8.66
N ARG A 719 -13.74 -4.36 8.65
CA ARG A 719 -14.09 -5.23 7.51
C ARG A 719 -12.99 -6.20 7.07
N ARG A 720 -12.45 -7.02 7.98
CA ARG A 720 -11.87 -8.31 7.56
C ARG A 720 -13.02 -9.26 7.18
N SER A 721 -13.47 -9.22 5.93
CA SER A 721 -14.00 -10.44 5.33
C SER A 721 -12.85 -11.44 5.31
N ARG A 722 -13.05 -12.64 5.87
CA ARG A 722 -12.07 -13.72 5.79
C ARG A 722 -11.60 -13.82 4.34
N PHE A 723 -10.30 -13.66 4.09
CA PHE A 723 -9.72 -14.34 2.94
C PHE A 723 -9.99 -15.82 3.17
N PRO A 724 -10.64 -16.55 2.24
CA PRO A 724 -10.54 -17.99 2.29
C PRO A 724 -9.05 -18.30 2.29
N HIS A 725 -8.58 -19.04 3.29
CA HIS A 725 -7.31 -19.74 3.17
C HIS A 725 -7.40 -20.51 1.85
N ILE A 726 -6.55 -20.15 0.89
CA ILE A 726 -6.30 -20.96 -0.30
C ILE A 726 -5.56 -22.21 0.17
#